data_AF-A0A6A1UV97-F1
#
_entry.id   AF-A0A6A1UV97-F1
#
_cell.length_a   1.000
_cell.length_b   1.000
_cell.length_c   1.000
_cell.angle_alpha   90.00
_cell.angle_beta   90.00
_cell.angle_gamma   90.00
#
_symmetry.space_group_name_H-M   'P 1'
#
loop_
_entity.id
_entity.type
_entity.pdbx_description
1 polymer ?
#
loop_
_entity_poly.entity_id
_entity_poly.type
_entity_poly.pdbx_seq_one_letter_code
_entity_poly.pdbx_strand_id
1 'polypeptide(L)'
;MARIKISQSLVVFFVLYVRTDRPIIHIKFMVSLRLDSHAALSPVLQPMLVMGRTRLLILLSVSLLLASFGNGTSTNLTTDQSALLALKAQISYDPHGVSNDWSLNTSVCNWKGVTCDSRNHRIEALSLFDMGLEGTLPPHLGNLSYLGSLNISNNSFHGPLPNELARLDRLEVLDFGFNKFSEEIPSWIGWLSKLQILSLKGNSFTGTIPSSLSNTSSLQIIDFGLNQLSGSIPSFIFNISTLKRIRLEENGLSGPMPSIIFDRASLQEIVLTRNKLSGVLPLNLFLHLSNLRIFRVAFNNLYGKLPSALFNCTQLQYLALSGNNFTGTMPREIGNLTMLTTLYLAENNYEGTIPSEIGNLPTLERFSVFGNNFTGPIPFQIFNISTIQSIEMTFNNLSGYLPSDIGLFLPNLQSLLLGANKLVGTIPSSISNASQLTYLELAGNSFWGSIPTALGNLRLLHWLNLGLNNLTIGSLESSFFSSLSKCLYLTVLVLTQNPLNIRIPSSVGNLSTSLDQFRLRNCNIKGSIPGDMGNLSSLTVINLADNELVGSIPTTLGRLHLLESLYLDANILTGPIPADLCSLKRLGGLLALEFLDLSNNKISGEIPKSLEALIHLKYLNVSFNRLGGEIPTGGPFVNFFAASFLSNDALCGAPRLQVPECKSAPKKKETAVMHILKFVLPASVLTLIAVATALLWIRHTKRNVELPIEEELVIWRRISHQELVRATKGFSLTNLLGRGSFGSVYRGTLSDGMIVAVKVFNLQVEGAFKSFDVECEILRSICHRNLIKIITICSSIDFKAFVLEYMPNGNLEKWLYNDDQGLTLLQRLNIMIDVASALEYLHFGYLMPIVHCDLKPSNVLFDKDMVAHVADFGISKILSLGDSMTRTMALATIGYMAPEYGLQGIISTRGDVYSFGILLMETFTRKKPTDAIFAGEWSLKHWVEESLVLSVIEVVDDKLLENRGANAAFVECVSSIMRLALQCCEESPKERITIKSAFVTLKKIKLKFLEDV
;
A
#
# COMPACT_ATOMS: atom_id res chain seq x y z
N MET A 1 51.10 -66.18 -3.37
CA MET A 1 50.96 -64.71 -3.50
C MET A 1 49.45 -64.44 -3.64
N ALA A 2 48.77 -63.91 -2.62
CA ALA A 2 48.78 -62.50 -2.15
C ALA A 2 47.99 -61.59 -3.12
N ARG A 3 46.70 -61.32 -2.85
CA ARG A 3 46.11 -60.22 -2.03
C ARG A 3 46.14 -58.87 -2.79
N ILE A 4 45.07 -58.09 -3.00
CA ILE A 4 43.81 -57.73 -2.28
C ILE A 4 43.91 -56.40 -1.48
N LYS A 5 43.07 -55.43 -1.91
CA LYS A 5 42.43 -54.28 -1.21
C LYS A 5 43.11 -52.91 -1.04
N ILE A 6 42.24 -51.88 -1.00
CA ILE A 6 42.35 -50.50 -0.43
C ILE A 6 43.17 -49.52 -1.29
N SER A 7 42.68 -48.32 -1.69
CA SER A 7 41.33 -47.70 -1.62
C SER A 7 41.16 -46.68 -2.80
N GLN A 8 40.40 -45.55 -2.87
CA GLN A 8 39.70 -44.69 -1.90
C GLN A 8 38.57 -43.85 -2.57
N SER A 9 38.05 -42.84 -1.85
CA SER A 9 36.94 -41.90 -2.17
C SER A 9 37.32 -40.79 -3.18
N LEU A 10 36.45 -39.85 -3.65
CA LEU A 10 35.09 -39.40 -3.28
C LEU A 10 34.45 -38.67 -4.50
N VAL A 11 33.12 -38.74 -4.76
CA VAL A 11 32.47 -37.98 -5.89
C VAL A 11 31.05 -37.44 -5.58
N VAL A 12 30.97 -36.12 -5.43
CA VAL A 12 30.08 -35.10 -6.08
C VAL A 12 28.65 -35.46 -6.59
N PHE A 13 27.70 -34.53 -6.31
CA PHE A 13 26.31 -34.40 -6.82
C PHE A 13 26.22 -33.77 -8.23
N PHE A 14 25.09 -33.92 -8.95
CA PHE A 14 24.26 -32.76 -9.40
C PHE A 14 22.91 -33.11 -10.11
N VAL A 15 21.85 -32.37 -9.74
CA VAL A 15 20.73 -31.82 -10.55
C VAL A 15 19.68 -32.71 -11.27
N LEU A 16 18.49 -32.09 -11.46
CA LEU A 16 17.25 -32.59 -12.06
C LEU A 16 17.18 -32.38 -13.59
N TYR A 17 16.24 -33.06 -14.28
CA TYR A 17 15.13 -32.35 -14.97
C TYR A 17 13.91 -33.25 -15.29
N VAL A 18 12.88 -32.69 -15.95
CA VAL A 18 11.49 -33.19 -16.03
C VAL A 18 10.96 -33.31 -17.47
N ARG A 19 10.36 -34.49 -17.82
CA ARG A 19 9.48 -34.79 -18.99
C ARG A 19 10.06 -34.47 -20.40
N THR A 20 9.56 -34.92 -21.56
CA THR A 20 8.30 -35.56 -22.05
C THR A 20 8.63 -36.61 -23.14
N ASP A 21 7.86 -37.66 -23.47
CA ASP A 21 6.80 -38.44 -22.77
C ASP A 21 6.57 -39.78 -23.54
N ARG A 22 5.31 -40.18 -23.86
CA ARG A 22 4.87 -41.44 -24.54
C ARG A 22 4.66 -41.30 -26.07
N PRO A 23 4.32 -42.36 -26.89
CA PRO A 23 3.85 -43.72 -26.55
C PRO A 23 4.46 -44.89 -27.40
N ILE A 24 3.80 -46.08 -27.35
CA ILE A 24 3.68 -47.15 -28.40
C ILE A 24 4.47 -48.50 -28.21
N ILE A 25 3.69 -49.60 -28.19
CA ILE A 25 3.96 -51.02 -28.60
C ILE A 25 4.71 -52.04 -27.68
N HIS A 26 3.90 -53.01 -27.20
CA HIS A 26 4.06 -54.50 -27.19
C HIS A 26 5.19 -55.31 -26.49
N ILE A 27 4.70 -56.36 -25.79
CA ILE A 27 5.03 -57.81 -25.93
C ILE A 27 5.89 -58.55 -24.87
N LYS A 28 5.26 -59.61 -24.34
CA LYS A 28 5.79 -60.81 -23.61
C LYS A 28 6.50 -60.59 -22.25
N PHE A 29 6.47 -61.53 -21.31
CA PHE A 29 5.75 -62.82 -21.26
C PHE A 29 5.24 -63.08 -19.82
N MET A 30 4.09 -63.76 -19.70
CA MET A 30 3.63 -64.38 -18.46
C MET A 30 3.33 -65.86 -18.74
N VAL A 31 3.82 -66.76 -17.88
CA VAL A 31 3.34 -68.15 -17.80
C VAL A 31 3.15 -68.48 -16.32
N SER A 32 1.93 -68.89 -15.98
CA SER A 32 1.56 -69.52 -14.71
C SER A 32 0.99 -70.89 -15.06
N LEU A 33 1.10 -71.88 -14.17
CA LEU A 33 0.15 -72.98 -14.07
C LEU A 33 0.27 -73.74 -12.73
N ARG A 34 -0.56 -73.30 -11.77
CA ARG A 34 -1.60 -74.02 -11.01
C ARG A 34 -1.62 -75.58 -10.94
N LEU A 35 -2.50 -76.06 -10.05
CA LEU A 35 -2.96 -77.44 -9.80
C LEU A 35 -2.07 -78.24 -8.80
N ASP A 36 -2.60 -79.03 -7.85
CA ASP A 36 -4.01 -79.12 -7.39
C ASP A 36 -4.16 -79.65 -5.95
N SER A 37 -5.39 -79.69 -5.45
CA SER A 37 -5.76 -80.13 -4.09
C SER A 37 -5.90 -81.65 -3.92
N HIS A 38 -5.47 -82.18 -2.76
CA HIS A 38 -6.00 -83.43 -2.20
C HIS A 38 -6.26 -83.32 -0.70
N ALA A 39 -7.27 -84.04 -0.22
CA ALA A 39 -7.62 -84.17 1.19
C ALA A 39 -7.90 -85.64 1.52
N ALA A 40 -7.47 -86.12 2.70
CA ALA A 40 -7.94 -87.37 3.30
C ALA A 40 -7.57 -87.52 4.79
N LEU A 41 -8.51 -88.07 5.56
CA LEU A 41 -8.32 -88.98 6.71
C LEU A 41 -7.55 -88.54 7.98
N SER A 42 -8.36 -88.15 8.98
CA SER A 42 -8.29 -88.61 10.39
C SER A 42 -8.53 -90.15 10.51
N PRO A 43 -8.51 -90.87 11.69
CA PRO A 43 -8.81 -90.38 13.05
C PRO A 43 -8.17 -91.11 14.27
N VAL A 44 -8.69 -90.78 15.47
CA VAL A 44 -8.64 -91.46 16.81
C VAL A 44 -7.29 -91.82 17.46
N LEU A 45 -6.99 -91.20 18.61
CA LEU A 45 -7.20 -91.78 19.97
C LEU A 45 -6.60 -90.88 21.08
N GLN A 46 -7.39 -90.54 22.10
CA GLN A 46 -6.87 -90.30 23.46
C GLN A 46 -6.91 -91.65 24.23
N PRO A 47 -6.02 -91.87 25.19
CA PRO A 47 -6.42 -91.62 26.58
C PRO A 47 -5.36 -90.88 27.43
N MET A 48 -5.71 -90.70 28.71
CA MET A 48 -5.10 -89.78 29.67
C MET A 48 -3.91 -90.39 30.45
N LEU A 49 -3.32 -89.53 31.32
CA LEU A 49 -2.63 -89.81 32.60
C LEU A 49 -1.09 -90.00 32.62
N VAL A 50 -0.46 -89.13 33.45
CA VAL A 50 0.78 -89.35 34.25
C VAL A 50 2.11 -89.38 33.43
N MET A 51 3.19 -88.66 33.77
CA MET A 51 3.63 -87.96 35.01
C MET A 51 4.51 -86.71 34.72
N GLY A 52 4.88 -85.93 35.76
CA GLY A 52 5.97 -84.92 35.71
C GLY A 52 5.56 -83.50 35.26
N ARG A 53 4.92 -82.65 36.06
CA ARG A 53 5.21 -82.24 37.45
C ARG A 53 6.46 -81.35 37.67
N THR A 54 6.93 -80.60 36.66
CA THR A 54 7.99 -79.58 36.81
C THR A 54 7.70 -78.18 36.23
N ARG A 55 6.60 -77.94 35.49
CA ARG A 55 6.30 -76.60 34.91
C ARG A 55 5.13 -75.82 35.52
N LEU A 56 4.39 -76.38 36.49
CA LEU A 56 3.25 -75.69 37.11
C LEU A 56 3.62 -74.81 38.33
N LEU A 57 4.81 -75.00 38.91
CA LEU A 57 5.25 -74.28 40.12
C LEU A 57 5.73 -72.84 39.86
N ILE A 58 6.08 -72.48 38.62
CA ILE A 58 6.59 -71.14 38.27
C ILE A 58 5.45 -70.17 37.94
N LEU A 59 4.30 -70.65 37.45
CA LEU A 59 3.13 -69.83 37.14
C LEU A 59 2.19 -69.60 38.34
N LEU A 60 2.29 -70.43 39.39
CA LEU A 60 1.56 -70.29 40.65
C LEU A 60 2.31 -69.47 41.72
N SER A 61 3.62 -69.24 41.57
CA SER A 61 4.40 -68.40 42.49
C SER A 61 4.30 -66.90 42.19
N VAL A 62 4.14 -66.51 40.92
CA VAL A 62 3.99 -65.09 40.51
C VAL A 62 2.59 -64.55 40.83
N SER A 63 1.57 -65.40 40.75
CA SER A 63 0.16 -65.03 40.97
C SER A 63 -0.22 -64.90 42.45
N LEU A 64 0.58 -65.41 43.38
CA LEU A 64 0.35 -65.33 44.84
C LEU A 64 1.20 -64.25 45.55
N LEU A 65 2.23 -63.70 44.90
CA LEU A 65 3.06 -62.61 45.45
C LEU A 65 2.54 -61.20 45.15
N LEU A 66 1.52 -61.06 44.29
CA LEU A 66 0.78 -59.80 44.09
C LEU A 66 -0.54 -59.76 44.90
N ALA A 67 -0.86 -60.82 45.64
CA ALA A 67 -2.07 -60.93 46.47
C ALA A 67 -1.87 -60.46 47.93
N SER A 68 -0.67 -59.99 48.29
CA SER A 68 -0.27 -59.67 49.68
C SER A 68 0.02 -58.19 49.97
N PHE A 69 -0.26 -57.29 49.02
CA PHE A 69 -0.43 -55.85 49.28
C PHE A 69 -1.90 -55.41 49.06
N GLY A 70 -2.83 -56.26 49.45
CA GLY A 70 -4.27 -55.97 49.52
C GLY A 70 -4.65 -55.04 50.67
N ASN A 71 -4.05 -53.85 50.73
CA ASN A 71 -4.41 -52.81 51.70
C ASN A 71 -5.25 -51.73 50.98
N GLY A 72 -6.54 -52.01 50.78
CA GLY A 72 -7.45 -51.08 50.13
C GLY A 72 -7.97 -50.01 51.10
N THR A 73 -7.86 -48.72 50.76
CA THR A 73 -8.79 -47.62 51.17
C THR A 73 -8.39 -46.25 50.58
N SER A 74 -8.64 -46.02 49.28
CA SER A 74 -9.04 -44.70 48.74
C SER A 74 -9.28 -44.76 47.23
N THR A 75 -10.29 -44.07 46.73
CA THR A 75 -10.59 -43.99 45.29
C THR A 75 -9.75 -42.91 44.59
N ASN A 76 -9.12 -43.32 43.48
CA ASN A 76 -8.81 -42.68 42.18
C ASN A 76 -9.00 -41.16 41.89
N LEU A 77 -9.43 -40.29 42.81
CA LEU A 77 -9.52 -38.83 42.60
C LEU A 77 -8.17 -38.10 42.79
N THR A 78 -7.24 -38.70 43.52
CA THR A 78 -5.92 -38.11 43.83
C THR A 78 -5.11 -37.75 42.59
N THR A 79 -5.22 -38.54 41.52
CA THR A 79 -4.56 -38.27 40.23
C THR A 79 -5.08 -36.99 39.59
N ASP A 80 -6.40 -36.81 39.52
CA ASP A 80 -7.03 -35.61 38.93
C ASP A 80 -6.72 -34.37 39.77
N GLN A 81 -6.81 -34.51 41.10
CA GLN A 81 -6.41 -33.46 42.06
C GLN A 81 -4.95 -33.06 41.85
N SER A 82 -4.03 -34.02 41.69
CA SER A 82 -2.61 -33.75 41.48
C SER A 82 -2.32 -33.05 40.14
N ALA A 83 -3.05 -33.39 39.08
CA ALA A 83 -2.88 -32.79 37.76
C ALA A 83 -3.33 -31.31 37.72
N LEU A 84 -4.45 -30.99 38.36
CA LEU A 84 -4.91 -29.61 38.49
C LEU A 84 -4.08 -28.79 39.49
N LEU A 85 -3.61 -29.37 40.60
CA LEU A 85 -2.67 -28.68 41.50
C LEU A 85 -1.32 -28.41 40.82
N ALA A 86 -0.85 -29.31 39.95
CA ALA A 86 0.32 -29.06 39.12
C ALA A 86 0.08 -27.93 38.10
N LEU A 87 -1.13 -27.79 37.55
CA LEU A 87 -1.49 -26.66 36.67
C LEU A 87 -1.54 -25.36 37.46
N LYS A 88 -2.17 -25.33 38.64
CA LYS A 88 -2.15 -24.18 39.56
C LYS A 88 -0.72 -23.75 39.91
N ALA A 89 0.20 -24.69 40.09
CA ALA A 89 1.61 -24.39 40.33
C ALA A 89 2.38 -23.87 39.09
N GLN A 90 1.78 -23.87 37.90
CA GLN A 90 2.30 -23.25 36.68
C GLN A 90 1.61 -21.93 36.30
N ILE A 91 0.57 -21.52 37.02
CA ILE A 91 -0.08 -20.22 36.84
C ILE A 91 0.76 -19.16 37.56
N SER A 92 1.34 -18.23 36.80
CA SER A 92 2.14 -17.10 37.28
C SER A 92 1.29 -15.87 37.62
N TYR A 93 0.11 -15.73 36.99
CA TYR A 93 -0.81 -14.62 37.21
C TYR A 93 -2.26 -15.10 37.15
N ASP A 94 -3.06 -14.69 38.13
CA ASP A 94 -4.48 -15.03 38.29
C ASP A 94 -5.24 -13.79 38.82
N PRO A 95 -5.71 -12.89 37.94
CA PRO A 95 -6.26 -11.59 38.33
C PRO A 95 -7.60 -11.68 39.07
N HIS A 96 -8.26 -12.84 39.01
CA HIS A 96 -9.58 -13.06 39.61
C HIS A 96 -9.55 -14.13 40.70
N GLY A 97 -8.35 -14.63 41.06
CA GLY A 97 -8.16 -15.65 42.07
C GLY A 97 -8.88 -16.96 41.77
N VAL A 98 -9.08 -17.29 40.49
CA VAL A 98 -9.87 -18.45 40.04
C VAL A 98 -9.29 -19.77 40.54
N SER A 99 -7.97 -19.87 40.58
CA SER A 99 -7.27 -21.03 41.08
C SER A 99 -7.34 -21.15 42.61
N ASN A 100 -7.79 -20.14 43.37
CA ASN A 100 -7.84 -20.22 44.83
C ASN A 100 -8.78 -21.32 45.34
N ASP A 101 -9.91 -21.55 44.65
CA ASP A 101 -10.88 -22.61 44.96
C ASP A 101 -10.27 -24.03 44.90
N TRP A 102 -9.17 -24.18 44.17
CA TRP A 102 -8.46 -25.43 43.97
C TRP A 102 -7.60 -25.74 45.20
N SER A 103 -8.19 -26.44 46.17
CA SER A 103 -7.60 -26.72 47.48
C SER A 103 -7.65 -28.20 47.83
N LEU A 104 -6.71 -28.67 48.66
CA LEU A 104 -6.73 -30.05 49.17
C LEU A 104 -7.98 -30.38 50.01
N ASN A 105 -8.70 -29.36 50.49
CA ASN A 105 -9.85 -29.49 51.37
C ASN A 105 -11.20 -29.53 50.61
N THR A 106 -11.20 -29.28 49.29
CA THR A 106 -12.40 -29.22 48.45
C THR A 106 -12.39 -30.33 47.40
N SER A 107 -13.55 -30.95 47.14
CA SER A 107 -13.68 -31.94 46.06
C SER A 107 -13.36 -31.31 44.72
N VAL A 108 -12.55 -32.00 43.90
CA VAL A 108 -12.12 -31.56 42.56
C VAL A 108 -13.31 -31.24 41.66
N CYS A 109 -14.41 -31.99 41.80
CA CYS A 109 -15.64 -31.78 41.04
C CYS A 109 -16.43 -30.52 41.44
N ASN A 110 -16.01 -29.80 42.48
CA ASN A 110 -16.56 -28.52 42.90
C ASN A 110 -15.62 -27.35 42.55
N TRP A 111 -14.46 -27.61 41.93
CA TRP A 111 -13.48 -26.57 41.60
C TRP A 111 -13.96 -25.77 40.38
N LYS A 112 -13.77 -24.45 40.42
CA LYS A 112 -14.16 -23.56 39.33
C LYS A 112 -13.46 -23.95 38.02
N GLY A 113 -14.25 -24.15 36.97
CA GLY A 113 -13.81 -24.63 35.65
C GLY A 113 -13.83 -26.15 35.46
N VAL A 114 -14.18 -26.95 36.47
CA VAL A 114 -14.13 -28.42 36.41
C VAL A 114 -15.53 -29.04 36.31
N THR A 115 -15.71 -29.99 35.38
CA THR A 115 -16.87 -30.89 35.32
C THR A 115 -16.41 -32.33 35.45
N CYS A 116 -17.08 -33.12 36.31
CA CYS A 116 -16.80 -34.55 36.49
C CYS A 116 -17.90 -35.43 35.90
N ASP A 117 -17.52 -36.62 35.42
CA ASP A 117 -18.47 -37.68 35.07
C ASP A 117 -19.30 -38.08 36.31
N SER A 118 -20.62 -38.05 36.11
CA SER A 118 -21.66 -38.51 37.02
C SER A 118 -21.44 -39.88 37.66
N ARG A 119 -20.74 -40.82 37.00
CA ARG A 119 -20.62 -42.23 37.44
C ARG A 119 -19.32 -42.52 38.18
N ASN A 120 -18.21 -41.94 37.74
CA ASN A 120 -16.86 -42.23 38.26
C ASN A 120 -16.27 -41.10 39.11
N HIS A 121 -16.90 -39.90 39.11
CA HIS A 121 -16.38 -38.69 39.77
C HIS A 121 -14.94 -38.34 39.38
N ARG A 122 -14.61 -38.57 38.10
CA ARG A 122 -13.35 -38.20 37.44
C ARG A 122 -13.60 -37.03 36.50
N ILE A 123 -12.60 -36.19 36.26
CA ILE A 123 -12.75 -35.02 35.39
C ILE A 123 -13.11 -35.47 33.96
N GLU A 124 -14.24 -34.95 33.48
CA GLU A 124 -14.75 -35.13 32.11
C GLU A 124 -14.52 -33.86 31.27
N ALA A 125 -14.59 -32.68 31.88
CA ALA A 125 -14.21 -31.43 31.22
C ALA A 125 -13.42 -30.49 32.13
N LEU A 126 -12.47 -29.76 31.54
CA LEU A 126 -11.78 -28.62 32.14
C LEU A 126 -11.97 -27.41 31.21
N SER A 127 -12.57 -26.34 31.72
CA SER A 127 -12.80 -25.09 31.00
C SER A 127 -12.30 -23.91 31.81
N LEU A 128 -11.20 -23.30 31.34
CA LEU A 128 -10.58 -22.10 31.90
C LEU A 128 -10.80 -20.86 31.00
N PHE A 129 -11.84 -20.89 30.16
CA PHE A 129 -12.13 -19.84 29.19
C PHE A 129 -12.25 -18.45 29.83
N ASP A 130 -11.57 -17.46 29.26
CA ASP A 130 -11.68 -16.03 29.60
C ASP A 130 -11.45 -15.71 31.09
N MET A 131 -10.40 -16.30 31.67
CA MET A 131 -10.06 -16.18 33.10
C MET A 131 -8.87 -15.26 33.37
N GLY A 132 -8.20 -14.75 32.33
CA GLY A 132 -7.05 -13.83 32.44
C GLY A 132 -5.77 -14.48 32.98
N LEU A 133 -5.65 -15.80 32.90
CA LEU A 133 -4.55 -16.57 33.49
C LEU A 133 -3.27 -16.48 32.63
N GLU A 134 -2.11 -16.35 33.27
CA GLU A 134 -0.79 -16.49 32.62
C GLU A 134 -0.02 -17.67 33.23
N GLY A 135 0.74 -18.42 32.42
CA GLY A 135 1.47 -19.60 32.89
C GLY A 135 1.90 -20.58 31.80
N THR A 136 2.34 -21.77 32.20
CA THR A 136 2.60 -22.90 31.28
C THR A 136 1.61 -24.05 31.51
N LEU A 137 1.59 -25.03 30.60
CA LEU A 137 0.87 -26.29 30.81
C LEU A 137 1.83 -27.37 31.35
N PRO A 138 1.53 -28.03 32.47
CA PRO A 138 2.39 -29.10 32.99
C PRO A 138 2.09 -30.44 32.29
N PRO A 139 3.11 -31.33 32.13
CA PRO A 139 2.96 -32.73 31.74
C PRO A 139 1.85 -33.51 32.47
N HIS A 140 1.59 -33.16 33.74
CA HIS A 140 0.61 -33.83 34.58
C HIS A 140 -0.83 -33.80 34.04
N LEU A 141 -1.19 -32.86 33.15
CA LEU A 141 -2.51 -32.83 32.51
C LEU A 141 -2.78 -34.09 31.66
N GLY A 142 -1.75 -34.72 31.12
CA GLY A 142 -1.85 -36.00 30.41
C GLY A 142 -2.28 -37.20 31.28
N ASN A 143 -2.45 -37.02 32.58
CA ASN A 143 -2.94 -38.07 33.49
C ASN A 143 -4.47 -38.01 33.71
N LEU A 144 -5.17 -37.02 33.13
CA LEU A 144 -6.62 -36.84 33.21
C LEU A 144 -7.39 -37.82 32.28
N SER A 145 -7.29 -39.12 32.54
CA SER A 145 -7.75 -40.21 31.65
C SER A 145 -9.27 -40.34 31.43
N TYR A 146 -10.07 -39.40 31.92
CA TYR A 146 -11.51 -39.30 31.67
C TYR A 146 -11.89 -38.06 30.83
N LEU A 147 -10.93 -37.17 30.54
CA LEU A 147 -11.16 -35.86 29.94
C LEU A 147 -11.63 -35.97 28.48
N GLY A 148 -12.89 -35.57 28.24
CA GLY A 148 -13.49 -35.41 26.92
C GLY A 148 -13.40 -33.98 26.37
N SER A 149 -13.26 -32.97 27.23
CA SER A 149 -13.13 -31.57 26.79
C SER A 149 -12.06 -30.81 27.58
N LEU A 150 -11.16 -30.13 26.86
CA LEU A 150 -10.13 -29.28 27.43
C LEU A 150 -10.14 -27.93 26.70
N ASN A 151 -10.63 -26.90 27.39
CA ASN A 151 -10.66 -25.52 26.92
C ASN A 151 -9.89 -24.63 27.91
N ILE A 152 -8.98 -23.81 27.38
CA ILE A 152 -8.26 -22.77 28.12
C ILE A 152 -8.17 -21.47 27.31
N SER A 153 -9.11 -21.27 26.37
CA SER A 153 -9.01 -20.19 25.38
C SER A 153 -9.28 -18.79 25.95
N ASN A 154 -8.74 -17.76 25.29
CA ASN A 154 -8.74 -16.37 25.75
C ASN A 154 -8.00 -16.18 27.09
N ASN A 155 -6.72 -16.55 27.12
CA ASN A 155 -5.82 -16.40 28.28
C ASN A 155 -4.42 -15.96 27.81
N SER A 156 -3.41 -16.08 28.67
CA SER A 156 -2.01 -15.76 28.41
C SER A 156 -1.06 -16.96 28.62
N PHE A 157 -1.55 -18.20 28.51
CA PHE A 157 -0.67 -19.38 28.60
C PHE A 157 0.35 -19.40 27.44
N HIS A 158 1.59 -19.77 27.75
CA HIS A 158 2.73 -19.70 26.84
C HIS A 158 3.64 -20.94 26.86
N GLY A 159 4.47 -21.08 25.81
CA GLY A 159 5.43 -22.18 25.62
C GLY A 159 4.93 -23.28 24.68
N PRO A 160 5.61 -24.45 24.62
CA PRO A 160 5.17 -25.60 23.85
C PRO A 160 4.03 -26.38 24.52
N LEU A 161 3.34 -27.23 23.74
CA LEU A 161 2.30 -28.12 24.26
C LEU A 161 2.90 -29.46 24.78
N PRO A 162 2.63 -29.88 26.03
CA PRO A 162 3.24 -31.09 26.60
C PRO A 162 2.92 -32.37 25.84
N ASN A 163 3.93 -33.22 25.63
CA ASN A 163 3.79 -34.50 24.93
C ASN A 163 2.88 -35.50 25.65
N GLU A 164 2.71 -35.35 26.97
CA GLU A 164 1.83 -36.18 27.79
C GLU A 164 0.34 -36.02 27.44
N LEU A 165 -0.07 -34.90 26.82
CA LEU A 165 -1.44 -34.71 26.35
C LEU A 165 -1.86 -35.76 25.29
N ALA A 166 -0.90 -36.41 24.63
CA ALA A 166 -1.11 -37.56 23.75
C ALA A 166 -1.82 -38.76 24.41
N ARG A 167 -1.84 -38.82 25.75
CA ARG A 167 -2.48 -39.88 26.54
C ARG A 167 -4.00 -39.70 26.71
N LEU A 168 -4.55 -38.56 26.30
CA LEU A 168 -5.97 -38.21 26.48
C LEU A 168 -6.84 -38.88 25.40
N ASP A 169 -6.89 -40.21 25.42
CA ASP A 169 -7.57 -41.08 24.44
C ASP A 169 -9.07 -40.82 24.27
N ARG A 170 -9.68 -40.12 25.24
CA ARG A 170 -11.09 -39.72 25.22
C ARG A 170 -11.37 -38.33 24.67
N LEU A 171 -10.35 -37.51 24.40
CA LEU A 171 -10.55 -36.08 24.15
C LEU A 171 -11.31 -35.84 22.83
N GLU A 172 -12.46 -35.16 22.94
CA GLU A 172 -13.33 -34.77 21.83
C GLU A 172 -13.19 -33.28 21.48
N VAL A 173 -12.79 -32.45 22.44
CA VAL A 173 -12.57 -31.00 22.25
C VAL A 173 -11.23 -30.58 22.86
N LEU A 174 -10.38 -29.95 22.03
CA LEU A 174 -9.18 -29.22 22.44
C LEU A 174 -9.28 -27.78 21.93
N ASP A 175 -9.43 -26.80 22.82
CA ASP A 175 -9.47 -25.37 22.48
C ASP A 175 -8.47 -24.56 23.31
N PHE A 176 -7.33 -24.26 22.67
CA PHE A 176 -6.24 -23.44 23.20
C PHE A 176 -6.18 -22.06 22.52
N GLY A 177 -7.27 -21.62 21.87
CA GLY A 177 -7.29 -20.38 21.11
C GLY A 177 -7.03 -19.12 21.94
N PHE A 178 -6.55 -18.05 21.31
CA PHE A 178 -6.22 -16.75 21.92
C PHE A 178 -5.36 -16.90 23.18
N ASN A 179 -4.11 -17.31 22.97
CA ASN A 179 -3.08 -17.52 23.98
C ASN A 179 -1.70 -17.12 23.41
N LYS A 180 -0.62 -17.49 24.09
CA LYS A 180 0.78 -17.18 23.74
C LYS A 180 1.62 -18.45 23.48
N PHE A 181 0.98 -19.57 23.09
CA PHE A 181 1.68 -20.82 22.79
C PHE A 181 2.57 -20.70 21.54
N SER A 182 3.64 -21.48 21.49
CA SER A 182 4.71 -21.38 20.49
C SER A 182 5.22 -22.75 20.01
N GLU A 183 6.27 -22.75 19.18
CA GLU A 183 6.87 -23.93 18.55
C GLU A 183 5.94 -24.60 17.52
N GLU A 184 6.28 -25.80 17.03
CA GLU A 184 5.47 -26.51 16.03
C GLU A 184 4.24 -27.18 16.65
N ILE A 185 3.15 -27.31 15.86
CA ILE A 185 1.96 -28.08 16.27
C ILE A 185 2.36 -29.56 16.40
N PRO A 186 2.28 -30.19 17.60
CA PRO A 186 2.86 -31.51 17.79
C PRO A 186 2.15 -32.62 17.03
N SER A 187 2.95 -33.55 16.48
CA SER A 187 2.43 -34.69 15.70
C SER A 187 1.60 -35.68 16.51
N TRP A 188 1.70 -35.70 17.84
CA TRP A 188 0.90 -36.57 18.71
C TRP A 188 -0.60 -36.24 18.71
N ILE A 189 -1.01 -35.05 18.26
CA ILE A 189 -2.44 -34.72 18.09
C ILE A 189 -3.14 -35.74 17.18
N GLY A 190 -2.42 -36.29 16.20
CA GLY A 190 -2.88 -37.38 15.34
C GLY A 190 -3.19 -38.72 16.05
N TRP A 191 -2.93 -38.85 17.36
CA TRP A 191 -3.29 -40.03 18.14
C TRP A 191 -4.61 -39.84 18.92
N LEU A 192 -5.15 -38.63 19.00
CA LEU A 192 -6.40 -38.30 19.69
C LEU A 192 -7.62 -38.75 18.87
N SER A 193 -7.81 -40.05 18.72
CA SER A 193 -8.76 -40.68 17.79
C SER A 193 -10.24 -40.27 17.94
N LYS A 194 -10.64 -39.60 19.03
CA LYS A 194 -12.00 -39.06 19.24
C LYS A 194 -12.14 -37.56 18.99
N LEU A 195 -11.06 -36.85 18.68
CA LEU A 195 -11.03 -35.39 18.60
C LEU A 195 -11.95 -34.87 17.48
N GLN A 196 -13.00 -34.14 17.87
CA GLN A 196 -13.99 -33.54 16.97
C GLN A 196 -13.71 -32.06 16.73
N ILE A 197 -13.20 -31.35 17.74
CA ILE A 197 -12.90 -29.92 17.66
C ILE A 197 -11.44 -29.70 18.08
N LEU A 198 -10.67 -29.10 17.18
CA LEU A 198 -9.29 -28.70 17.42
C LEU A 198 -9.14 -27.21 17.08
N SER A 199 -8.91 -26.39 18.10
CA SER A 199 -8.72 -24.94 17.99
C SER A 199 -7.40 -24.53 18.66
N LEU A 200 -6.49 -23.97 17.85
CA LEU A 200 -5.22 -23.38 18.26
C LEU A 200 -5.10 -21.90 17.79
N LYS A 201 -6.22 -21.32 17.34
CA LYS A 201 -6.29 -19.99 16.72
C LYS A 201 -5.68 -18.89 17.59
N GLY A 202 -4.98 -17.90 17.03
CA GLY A 202 -4.50 -16.75 17.80
C GLY A 202 -3.42 -17.14 18.79
N ASN A 203 -2.33 -17.72 18.28
CA ASN A 203 -1.14 -18.13 19.02
C ASN A 203 0.11 -17.81 18.17
N SER A 204 1.28 -18.29 18.59
CA SER A 204 2.56 -18.17 17.86
C SER A 204 3.08 -19.52 17.37
N PHE A 205 2.20 -20.44 16.97
CA PHE A 205 2.63 -21.73 16.42
C PHE A 205 3.32 -21.57 15.05
N THR A 206 4.45 -22.25 14.89
CA THR A 206 5.33 -22.23 13.71
C THR A 206 5.33 -23.58 12.98
N GLY A 207 6.20 -23.74 11.98
CA GLY A 207 6.39 -25.02 11.29
C GLY A 207 5.34 -25.26 10.20
N THR A 208 4.89 -26.50 10.06
CA THR A 208 3.88 -26.93 9.06
C THR A 208 2.70 -27.62 9.71
N ILE A 209 1.56 -27.73 9.00
CA ILE A 209 0.40 -28.48 9.50
C ILE A 209 0.75 -29.98 9.56
N PRO A 210 0.76 -30.63 10.74
CA PRO A 210 1.35 -31.94 10.91
C PRO A 210 0.57 -33.04 10.17
N SER A 211 1.30 -33.89 9.45
CA SER A 211 0.71 -34.92 8.59
C SER A 211 -0.08 -36.00 9.34
N SER A 212 0.21 -36.21 10.62
CA SER A 212 -0.48 -37.16 11.50
C SER A 212 -1.96 -36.85 11.73
N LEU A 213 -2.41 -35.63 11.43
CA LEU A 213 -3.85 -35.26 11.40
C LEU A 213 -4.67 -36.08 10.38
N SER A 214 -4.02 -36.84 9.48
CA SER A 214 -4.68 -37.86 8.66
C SER A 214 -5.36 -38.98 9.46
N ASN A 215 -4.92 -39.20 10.70
CA ASN A 215 -5.34 -40.33 11.53
C ASN A 215 -6.57 -39.99 12.39
N THR A 216 -6.82 -38.72 12.64
CA THR A 216 -7.94 -38.18 13.43
C THR A 216 -9.22 -38.06 12.59
N SER A 217 -9.78 -39.21 12.20
CA SER A 217 -10.96 -39.33 11.33
C SER A 217 -12.29 -38.88 11.95
N SER A 218 -12.28 -38.45 13.22
CA SER A 218 -13.41 -37.89 13.96
C SER A 218 -13.53 -36.36 13.87
N LEU A 219 -12.51 -35.67 13.33
CA LEU A 219 -12.45 -34.21 13.29
C LEU A 219 -13.59 -33.58 12.47
N GLN A 220 -14.29 -32.63 13.09
CA GLN A 220 -15.36 -31.82 12.51
C GLN A 220 -14.94 -30.36 12.32
N ILE A 221 -14.04 -29.84 13.16
CA ILE A 221 -13.54 -28.46 13.09
C ILE A 221 -12.02 -28.46 13.31
N ILE A 222 -11.30 -27.81 12.39
CA ILE A 222 -9.91 -27.39 12.56
C ILE A 222 -9.87 -25.85 12.47
N ASP A 223 -9.37 -25.19 13.51
CA ASP A 223 -9.18 -23.74 13.56
C ASP A 223 -7.75 -23.39 14.03
N PHE A 224 -6.87 -23.10 13.07
CA PHE A 224 -5.48 -22.67 13.29
C PHE A 224 -5.23 -21.22 12.81
N GLY A 225 -6.28 -20.41 12.63
CA GLY A 225 -6.12 -19.04 12.14
C GLY A 225 -5.24 -18.16 13.06
N LEU A 226 -4.73 -17.03 12.59
CA LEU A 226 -3.89 -16.10 13.37
C LEU A 226 -2.70 -16.82 14.04
N ASN A 227 -1.79 -17.38 13.23
CA ASN A 227 -0.60 -18.10 13.67
C ASN A 227 0.57 -17.87 12.68
N GLN A 228 1.71 -18.53 12.90
CA GLN A 228 2.92 -18.40 12.08
C GLN A 228 3.21 -19.67 11.25
N LEU A 229 2.16 -20.44 10.90
CA LEU A 229 2.30 -21.69 10.14
C LEU A 229 2.74 -21.43 8.69
N SER A 230 3.45 -22.39 8.12
CA SER A 230 4.10 -22.28 6.81
C SER A 230 3.98 -23.58 5.99
N GLY A 231 4.54 -23.58 4.79
CA GLY A 231 4.47 -24.73 3.86
C GLY A 231 3.12 -24.82 3.15
N SER A 232 2.82 -25.97 2.53
CA SER A 232 1.58 -26.20 1.81
C SER A 232 0.46 -26.75 2.69
N ILE A 233 -0.79 -26.41 2.37
CA ILE A 233 -1.97 -27.04 2.99
C ILE A 233 -1.97 -28.52 2.60
N PRO A 234 -1.94 -29.48 3.54
CA PRO A 234 -1.95 -30.89 3.19
C PRO A 234 -3.27 -31.36 2.58
N SER A 235 -3.20 -32.15 1.50
CA SER A 235 -4.38 -32.63 0.77
C SER A 235 -5.29 -33.55 1.57
N PHE A 236 -4.76 -34.27 2.57
CA PHE A 236 -5.56 -35.18 3.40
C PHE A 236 -6.65 -34.47 4.20
N ILE A 237 -6.49 -33.17 4.52
CA ILE A 237 -7.48 -32.40 5.30
C ILE A 237 -8.83 -32.38 4.58
N PHE A 238 -8.81 -32.21 3.25
CA PHE A 238 -10.01 -32.23 2.41
C PHE A 238 -10.59 -33.64 2.17
N ASN A 239 -9.89 -34.69 2.62
CA ASN A 239 -10.35 -36.09 2.57
C ASN A 239 -10.95 -36.57 3.91
N ILE A 240 -10.88 -35.78 4.99
CA ILE A 240 -11.53 -36.09 6.27
C ILE A 240 -13.04 -35.90 6.09
N SER A 241 -13.78 -37.00 5.87
CA SER A 241 -15.21 -36.97 5.49
C SER A 241 -16.14 -36.38 6.56
N THR A 242 -15.72 -36.41 7.82
CA THR A 242 -16.38 -35.82 9.01
C THR A 242 -16.15 -34.31 9.15
N LEU A 243 -15.19 -33.73 8.42
CA LEU A 243 -14.75 -32.36 8.59
C LEU A 243 -15.75 -31.37 7.97
N LYS A 244 -16.25 -30.45 8.81
CA LYS A 244 -17.25 -29.43 8.46
C LYS A 244 -16.62 -28.04 8.28
N ARG A 245 -15.54 -27.74 9.00
CA ARG A 245 -14.88 -26.43 8.99
C ARG A 245 -13.36 -26.54 8.92
N ILE A 246 -12.76 -25.77 8.01
CA ILE A 246 -11.32 -25.50 7.91
C ILE A 246 -11.11 -24.00 8.06
N ARG A 247 -10.37 -23.57 9.08
CA ARG A 247 -9.95 -22.18 9.28
C ARG A 247 -8.46 -22.10 9.50
N LEU A 248 -7.78 -21.42 8.59
CA LEU A 248 -6.33 -21.30 8.50
C LEU A 248 -5.94 -19.86 8.10
N GLU A 249 -6.82 -18.87 8.34
CA GLU A 249 -6.56 -17.47 8.00
C GLU A 249 -5.36 -16.86 8.73
N GLU A 250 -4.77 -15.80 8.19
CA GLU A 250 -3.68 -15.04 8.79
C GLU A 250 -2.53 -15.94 9.27
N ASN A 251 -1.91 -16.58 8.29
CA ASN A 251 -0.77 -17.48 8.41
C ASN A 251 0.18 -17.30 7.21
N GLY A 252 1.29 -18.03 7.18
CA GLY A 252 2.28 -18.03 6.10
C GLY A 252 2.12 -19.16 5.07
N LEU A 253 0.96 -19.83 5.00
CA LEU A 253 0.74 -21.01 4.15
C LEU A 253 0.83 -20.65 2.66
N SER A 254 1.44 -21.53 1.87
CA SER A 254 1.93 -21.24 0.52
C SER A 254 1.60 -22.35 -0.50
N GLY A 255 1.67 -22.01 -1.80
CA GLY A 255 1.50 -22.98 -2.87
C GLY A 255 0.04 -23.29 -3.22
N PRO A 256 -0.22 -24.32 -4.03
CA PRO A 256 -1.56 -24.59 -4.58
C PRO A 256 -2.56 -25.07 -3.55
N MET A 257 -3.82 -24.65 -3.72
CA MET A 257 -4.94 -25.24 -2.98
C MET A 257 -5.14 -26.71 -3.43
N PRO A 258 -5.24 -27.68 -2.49
CA PRO A 258 -5.40 -29.09 -2.85
C PRO A 258 -6.69 -29.43 -3.60
N SER A 259 -6.63 -30.46 -4.45
CA SER A 259 -7.80 -31.07 -5.08
C SER A 259 -8.37 -32.22 -4.26
N ILE A 260 -9.70 -32.33 -4.20
CA ILE A 260 -10.42 -33.50 -3.65
C ILE A 260 -10.40 -34.66 -4.66
N ILE A 261 -10.44 -35.90 -4.13
CA ILE A 261 -10.48 -37.16 -4.89
C ILE A 261 -11.71 -38.03 -4.51
N PHE A 262 -12.53 -37.63 -3.53
CA PHE A 262 -13.60 -38.46 -2.96
C PHE A 262 -14.98 -37.77 -2.90
N ASP A 263 -16.04 -38.53 -3.23
CA ASP A 263 -17.42 -38.06 -3.44
C ASP A 263 -18.24 -37.62 -2.20
N ARG A 264 -17.64 -37.55 -1.00
CA ARG A 264 -18.40 -37.32 0.26
C ARG A 264 -17.71 -36.40 1.26
N ALA A 265 -17.44 -35.17 0.86
CA ALA A 265 -17.04 -34.11 1.78
C ALA A 265 -18.26 -33.53 2.52
N SER A 266 -18.18 -33.40 3.86
CA SER A 266 -19.20 -32.71 4.68
C SER A 266 -18.85 -31.24 4.97
N LEU A 267 -17.82 -30.72 4.32
CA LEU A 267 -17.32 -29.35 4.47
C LEU A 267 -18.39 -28.30 4.12
N GLN A 268 -18.57 -27.37 5.07
CA GLN A 268 -19.49 -26.23 5.00
C GLN A 268 -18.74 -24.90 4.99
N GLU A 269 -17.51 -24.85 5.50
CA GLU A 269 -16.74 -23.63 5.71
C GLU A 269 -15.25 -23.86 5.42
N ILE A 270 -14.70 -23.06 4.51
CA ILE A 270 -13.27 -23.03 4.17
C ILE A 270 -12.82 -21.57 4.24
N VAL A 271 -11.93 -21.26 5.18
CA VAL A 271 -11.38 -19.91 5.41
C VAL A 271 -9.86 -19.99 5.41
N LEU A 272 -9.24 -19.40 4.38
CA LEU A 272 -7.81 -19.38 4.10
C LEU A 272 -7.30 -17.94 3.83
N THR A 273 -8.09 -16.94 4.25
CA THR A 273 -7.84 -15.52 4.00
C THR A 273 -6.49 -15.05 4.56
N ARG A 274 -5.78 -14.14 3.88
CA ARG A 274 -4.45 -13.63 4.30
C ARG A 274 -3.43 -14.76 4.48
N ASN A 275 -3.06 -15.37 3.36
CA ASN A 275 -1.98 -16.36 3.26
C ASN A 275 -1.14 -16.08 1.99
N LYS A 276 -0.22 -16.98 1.65
CA LYS A 276 0.64 -16.93 0.45
C LYS A 276 0.24 -17.97 -0.61
N LEU A 277 -1.00 -18.48 -0.58
CA LEU A 277 -1.47 -19.52 -1.51
C LEU A 277 -1.42 -19.02 -2.95
N SER A 278 -1.10 -19.91 -3.89
CA SER A 278 -0.87 -19.57 -5.30
C SER A 278 -1.51 -20.59 -6.25
N GLY A 279 -1.39 -20.38 -7.55
CA GLY A 279 -2.00 -21.27 -8.55
C GLY A 279 -3.49 -20.99 -8.76
N VAL A 280 -4.18 -21.94 -9.39
CA VAL A 280 -5.59 -21.81 -9.81
C VAL A 280 -6.55 -22.53 -8.87
N LEU A 281 -7.76 -21.97 -8.72
CA LEU A 281 -9.05 -22.68 -8.62
C LEU A 281 -9.08 -24.19 -8.99
N PRO A 282 -8.81 -25.20 -8.12
CA PRO A 282 -8.92 -26.59 -8.55
C PRO A 282 -10.37 -26.97 -8.86
N LEU A 283 -10.69 -27.28 -10.12
CA LEU A 283 -12.05 -27.63 -10.57
C LEU A 283 -12.70 -28.74 -9.75
N ASN A 284 -11.96 -29.83 -9.51
CA ASN A 284 -12.45 -31.02 -8.82
C ASN A 284 -12.84 -30.78 -7.36
N LEU A 285 -12.26 -29.76 -6.71
CA LEU A 285 -12.61 -29.38 -5.34
C LEU A 285 -14.12 -29.08 -5.23
N PHE A 286 -14.67 -28.29 -6.15
CA PHE A 286 -16.05 -27.83 -6.09
C PHE A 286 -17.07 -28.87 -6.57
N LEU A 287 -16.63 -29.86 -7.37
CA LEU A 287 -17.49 -30.98 -7.79
C LEU A 287 -18.01 -31.82 -6.61
N HIS A 288 -17.28 -31.84 -5.49
CA HIS A 288 -17.62 -32.65 -4.32
C HIS A 288 -18.06 -31.81 -3.09
N LEU A 289 -18.18 -30.48 -3.23
CA LEU A 289 -18.48 -29.52 -2.15
C LEU A 289 -19.90 -28.93 -2.23
N SER A 290 -20.91 -29.76 -2.44
CA SER A 290 -22.32 -29.33 -2.52
C SER A 290 -22.87 -28.71 -1.23
N ASN A 291 -22.27 -29.01 -0.08
CA ASN A 291 -22.66 -28.49 1.25
C ASN A 291 -21.98 -27.15 1.62
N LEU A 292 -21.11 -26.62 0.77
CA LEU A 292 -20.27 -25.46 1.08
C LEU A 292 -21.12 -24.18 1.22
N ARG A 293 -21.01 -23.51 2.38
CA ARG A 293 -21.70 -22.26 2.73
C ARG A 293 -20.78 -21.06 2.76
N ILE A 294 -19.53 -21.24 3.18
CA ILE A 294 -18.55 -20.16 3.32
C ILE A 294 -17.27 -20.56 2.58
N PHE A 295 -16.86 -19.75 1.60
CA PHE A 295 -15.59 -19.87 0.90
C PHE A 295 -14.85 -18.53 0.92
N ARG A 296 -13.73 -18.49 1.65
CA ARG A 296 -12.96 -17.26 1.89
C ARG A 296 -11.48 -17.49 1.63
N VAL A 297 -10.98 -17.02 0.49
CA VAL A 297 -9.55 -17.11 0.09
C VAL A 297 -8.95 -15.74 -0.25
N ALA A 298 -9.62 -14.66 0.16
CA ALA A 298 -9.17 -13.28 -0.03
C ALA A 298 -7.75 -13.01 0.53
N PHE A 299 -7.01 -12.08 -0.06
CA PHE A 299 -5.62 -11.73 0.26
C PHE A 299 -4.69 -12.94 0.15
N ASN A 300 -4.49 -13.41 -1.08
CA ASN A 300 -3.59 -14.50 -1.47
C ASN A 300 -3.02 -14.22 -2.89
N ASN A 301 -2.19 -15.12 -3.41
CA ASN A 301 -1.56 -15.04 -4.74
C ASN A 301 -2.26 -15.97 -5.77
N LEU A 302 -3.55 -16.27 -5.60
CA LEU A 302 -4.31 -17.16 -6.48
C LEU A 302 -4.62 -16.45 -7.80
N TYR A 303 -4.67 -17.20 -8.91
CA TYR A 303 -4.85 -16.61 -10.24
C TYR A 303 -5.71 -17.44 -11.19
N GLY A 304 -5.96 -16.89 -12.38
CA GLY A 304 -6.72 -17.54 -13.45
C GLY A 304 -8.23 -17.34 -13.35
N LYS A 305 -8.98 -18.08 -14.17
CA LYS A 305 -10.45 -18.00 -14.22
C LYS A 305 -11.09 -18.82 -13.10
N LEU A 306 -12.27 -18.39 -12.64
CA LEU A 306 -13.04 -19.17 -11.67
C LEU A 306 -13.54 -20.49 -12.31
N PRO A 307 -13.40 -21.64 -11.63
CA PRO A 307 -13.87 -22.91 -12.15
C PRO A 307 -15.40 -22.95 -12.15
N SER A 308 -16.02 -23.38 -13.25
CA SER A 308 -17.48 -23.41 -13.39
C SER A 308 -18.20 -24.24 -12.31
N ALA A 309 -17.54 -25.28 -11.78
CA ALA A 309 -18.06 -26.10 -10.69
C ALA A 309 -18.30 -25.31 -9.37
N LEU A 310 -17.64 -24.17 -9.14
CA LEU A 310 -17.91 -23.29 -7.99
C LEU A 310 -19.39 -22.86 -7.94
N PHE A 311 -20.01 -22.64 -9.10
CA PHE A 311 -21.38 -22.18 -9.22
C PHE A 311 -22.42 -23.31 -9.06
N ASN A 312 -21.97 -24.55 -8.83
CA ASN A 312 -22.81 -25.67 -8.43
C ASN A 312 -22.93 -25.79 -6.89
N CYS A 313 -22.14 -25.02 -6.11
CA CYS A 313 -22.26 -24.94 -4.65
C CYS A 313 -23.49 -24.10 -4.25
N THR A 314 -24.70 -24.54 -4.57
CA THR A 314 -25.95 -23.75 -4.38
C THR A 314 -26.29 -23.41 -2.92
N GLN A 315 -25.59 -24.02 -1.95
CA GLN A 315 -25.65 -23.69 -0.52
C GLN A 315 -24.75 -22.50 -0.12
N LEU A 316 -23.96 -21.93 -1.04
CA LEU A 316 -22.97 -20.90 -0.75
C LEU A 316 -23.64 -19.57 -0.35
N GLN A 317 -23.35 -19.13 0.87
CA GLN A 317 -23.86 -17.92 1.51
C GLN A 317 -22.82 -16.79 1.50
N TYR A 318 -21.52 -17.12 1.54
CA TYR A 318 -20.45 -16.14 1.61
C TYR A 318 -19.28 -16.54 0.70
N LEU A 319 -18.99 -15.70 -0.31
CA LEU A 319 -17.90 -15.89 -1.27
C LEU A 319 -16.97 -14.67 -1.24
N ALA A 320 -15.75 -14.85 -0.74
CA ALA A 320 -14.74 -13.78 -0.72
C ALA A 320 -13.41 -14.21 -1.32
N LEU A 321 -13.12 -13.63 -2.49
CA LEU A 321 -11.95 -13.87 -3.34
C LEU A 321 -11.06 -12.62 -3.47
N SER A 322 -11.42 -11.51 -2.81
CA SER A 322 -10.77 -10.21 -3.00
C SER A 322 -9.27 -10.19 -2.72
N GLY A 323 -8.50 -9.30 -3.34
CA GLY A 323 -7.05 -9.23 -3.12
C GLY A 323 -6.36 -10.51 -3.61
N ASN A 324 -6.54 -10.83 -4.88
CA ASN A 324 -5.92 -11.96 -5.58
C ASN A 324 -5.61 -11.53 -7.03
N ASN A 325 -5.11 -12.45 -7.85
CA ASN A 325 -4.74 -12.22 -9.23
C ASN A 325 -5.66 -13.01 -10.20
N PHE A 326 -6.95 -13.19 -9.84
CA PHE A 326 -7.94 -13.86 -10.70
C PHE A 326 -8.22 -13.03 -11.96
N THR A 327 -8.53 -13.71 -13.07
CA THR A 327 -8.66 -13.12 -14.42
C THR A 327 -9.91 -13.60 -15.14
N GLY A 328 -10.27 -12.90 -16.23
CA GLY A 328 -11.40 -13.27 -17.08
C GLY A 328 -12.72 -12.62 -16.66
N THR A 329 -13.80 -13.02 -17.34
CA THR A 329 -15.14 -12.49 -17.12
C THR A 329 -15.84 -13.10 -15.91
N MET A 330 -16.66 -12.32 -15.21
CA MET A 330 -17.63 -12.87 -14.25
C MET A 330 -18.64 -13.77 -14.99
N PRO A 331 -18.76 -15.07 -14.66
CA PRO A 331 -19.65 -15.98 -15.36
C PRO A 331 -21.12 -15.77 -14.98
N ARG A 332 -22.03 -16.04 -15.92
CA ARG A 332 -23.48 -15.86 -15.75
C ARG A 332 -24.06 -16.82 -14.72
N GLU A 333 -23.41 -17.97 -14.59
CA GLU A 333 -23.66 -19.03 -13.61
C GLU A 333 -23.57 -18.53 -12.16
N ILE A 334 -23.01 -17.33 -11.90
CA ILE A 334 -23.12 -16.66 -10.59
C ILE A 334 -24.56 -16.63 -10.08
N GLY A 335 -25.55 -16.44 -10.96
CA GLY A 335 -26.98 -16.41 -10.63
C GLY A 335 -27.57 -17.75 -10.13
N ASN A 336 -26.81 -18.85 -10.17
CA ASN A 336 -27.22 -20.13 -9.58
C ASN A 336 -27.06 -20.16 -8.06
N LEU A 337 -26.25 -19.25 -7.48
CA LEU A 337 -25.92 -19.22 -6.06
C LEU A 337 -26.99 -18.50 -5.23
N THR A 338 -28.25 -18.91 -5.33
CA THR A 338 -29.43 -18.18 -4.79
C THR A 338 -29.43 -17.96 -3.27
N MET A 339 -28.55 -18.63 -2.52
CA MET A 339 -28.33 -18.46 -1.07
C MET A 339 -27.26 -17.40 -0.73
N LEU A 340 -26.61 -16.79 -1.71
CA LEU A 340 -25.43 -15.95 -1.54
C LEU A 340 -25.77 -14.55 -0.99
N THR A 341 -25.43 -14.32 0.27
CA THR A 341 -25.63 -13.04 0.95
C THR A 341 -24.48 -12.06 0.75
N THR A 342 -23.25 -12.54 0.52
CA THR A 342 -22.07 -11.70 0.36
C THR A 342 -21.16 -12.22 -0.76
N LEU A 343 -20.86 -11.33 -1.71
CA LEU A 343 -19.98 -11.59 -2.85
C LEU A 343 -18.89 -10.51 -2.94
N TYR A 344 -17.67 -10.89 -2.59
CA TYR A 344 -16.50 -10.01 -2.58
C TYR A 344 -15.43 -10.52 -3.56
N LEU A 345 -15.22 -9.74 -4.62
CA LEU A 345 -14.32 -10.00 -5.75
C LEU A 345 -13.34 -8.83 -6.00
N ALA A 346 -13.33 -7.82 -5.12
CA ALA A 346 -12.53 -6.61 -5.22
C ALA A 346 -11.01 -6.88 -5.31
N GLU A 347 -10.22 -5.95 -5.83
CA GLU A 347 -8.76 -6.06 -5.98
C GLU A 347 -8.36 -7.37 -6.69
N ASN A 348 -8.75 -7.48 -7.97
CA ASN A 348 -8.47 -8.59 -8.88
C ASN A 348 -8.35 -8.06 -10.32
N ASN A 349 -8.09 -8.96 -11.29
CA ASN A 349 -7.98 -8.63 -12.72
C ASN A 349 -9.20 -9.13 -13.53
N TYR A 350 -10.41 -9.07 -12.97
CA TYR A 350 -11.61 -9.44 -13.72
C TYR A 350 -11.91 -8.40 -14.83
N GLU A 351 -12.41 -8.89 -15.96
CA GLU A 351 -12.63 -8.13 -17.20
C GLU A 351 -14.05 -8.33 -17.77
N GLY A 352 -14.39 -7.63 -18.85
CA GLY A 352 -15.70 -7.73 -19.50
C GLY A 352 -16.82 -7.14 -18.65
N THR A 353 -18.07 -7.54 -18.90
CA THR A 353 -19.27 -6.99 -18.25
C THR A 353 -19.70 -7.78 -17.02
N ILE A 354 -20.27 -7.11 -16.02
CA ILE A 354 -21.03 -7.77 -14.94
C ILE A 354 -22.31 -8.39 -15.54
N PRO A 355 -22.59 -9.70 -15.36
CA PRO A 355 -23.76 -10.35 -15.96
C PRO A 355 -25.07 -9.90 -15.31
N SER A 356 -26.12 -9.77 -16.13
CA SER A 356 -27.51 -9.49 -15.70
C SER A 356 -28.05 -10.50 -14.68
N GLU A 357 -27.54 -11.72 -14.74
CA GLU A 357 -27.85 -12.87 -13.91
C GLU A 357 -27.46 -12.66 -12.43
N ILE A 358 -26.69 -11.60 -12.10
CA ILE A 358 -26.52 -11.12 -10.72
C ILE A 358 -27.85 -10.78 -10.03
N GLY A 359 -28.87 -10.36 -10.80
CA GLY A 359 -30.22 -10.10 -10.32
C GLY A 359 -30.99 -11.35 -9.86
N ASN A 360 -30.47 -12.55 -10.14
CA ASN A 360 -31.08 -13.82 -9.70
C ASN A 360 -30.65 -14.21 -8.27
N LEU A 361 -30.01 -13.29 -7.52
CA LEU A 361 -29.53 -13.50 -6.15
C LEU A 361 -30.43 -12.79 -5.12
N PRO A 362 -31.59 -13.37 -4.74
CA PRO A 362 -32.59 -12.70 -3.89
C PRO A 362 -32.13 -12.44 -2.45
N THR A 363 -31.04 -13.06 -2.02
CA THR A 363 -30.49 -12.99 -0.66
C THR A 363 -29.28 -12.06 -0.54
N LEU A 364 -28.82 -11.44 -1.64
CA LEU A 364 -27.56 -10.71 -1.71
C LEU A 364 -27.61 -9.37 -0.95
N GLU A 365 -26.94 -9.30 0.20
CA GLU A 365 -26.77 -8.09 1.00
C GLU A 365 -25.59 -7.23 0.53
N ARG A 366 -24.47 -7.83 0.12
CA ARG A 366 -23.21 -7.11 -0.15
C ARG A 366 -22.53 -7.59 -1.42
N PHE A 367 -22.28 -6.68 -2.34
CA PHE A 367 -21.60 -6.91 -3.60
C PHE A 367 -20.43 -5.95 -3.77
N SER A 368 -19.20 -6.48 -3.84
CA SER A 368 -17.99 -5.68 -4.03
C SER A 368 -17.11 -6.22 -5.15
N VAL A 369 -16.93 -5.39 -6.18
CA VAL A 369 -16.04 -5.59 -7.34
C VAL A 369 -15.03 -4.44 -7.49
N PHE A 370 -14.85 -3.63 -6.43
CA PHE A 370 -13.89 -2.53 -6.35
C PHE A 370 -12.51 -2.89 -6.92
N GLY A 371 -11.82 -1.99 -7.62
CA GLY A 371 -10.45 -2.24 -8.09
C GLY A 371 -10.33 -3.45 -9.02
N ASN A 372 -11.05 -3.42 -10.15
CA ASN A 372 -11.02 -4.43 -11.21
C ASN A 372 -11.06 -3.72 -12.59
N ASN A 373 -11.11 -4.50 -13.69
CA ASN A 373 -11.26 -3.98 -15.04
C ASN A 373 -12.64 -4.33 -15.64
N PHE A 374 -13.70 -4.29 -14.83
CA PHE A 374 -15.07 -4.46 -15.36
C PHE A 374 -15.46 -3.29 -16.25
N THR A 375 -16.18 -3.59 -17.32
CA THR A 375 -16.50 -2.70 -18.45
C THR A 375 -18.00 -2.73 -18.76
N GLY A 376 -18.48 -1.72 -19.49
CA GLY A 376 -19.88 -1.66 -19.93
C GLY A 376 -20.85 -1.25 -18.82
N PRO A 377 -22.17 -1.37 -19.05
CA PRO A 377 -23.18 -0.89 -18.11
C PRO A 377 -23.27 -1.74 -16.85
N ILE A 378 -23.58 -1.09 -15.72
CA ILE A 378 -24.05 -1.79 -14.52
C ILE A 378 -25.41 -2.45 -14.88
N PRO A 379 -25.58 -3.78 -14.71
CA PRO A 379 -26.82 -4.45 -15.04
C PRO A 379 -27.94 -3.96 -14.11
N PHE A 380 -28.99 -3.38 -14.69
CA PHE A 380 -30.06 -2.72 -13.91
C PHE A 380 -30.75 -3.66 -12.91
N GLN A 381 -30.72 -4.97 -13.16
CA GLN A 381 -31.29 -5.99 -12.29
C GLN A 381 -30.67 -6.02 -10.88
N ILE A 382 -29.43 -5.54 -10.69
CA ILE A 382 -28.83 -5.42 -9.34
C ILE A 382 -29.61 -4.42 -8.47
N PHE A 383 -30.21 -3.39 -9.07
CA PHE A 383 -30.99 -2.38 -8.37
C PHE A 383 -32.41 -2.85 -8.02
N ASN A 384 -32.80 -4.07 -8.40
CA ASN A 384 -34.05 -4.70 -7.99
C ASN A 384 -33.88 -5.65 -6.78
N ILE A 385 -32.66 -5.85 -6.29
CA ILE A 385 -32.35 -6.75 -5.17
C ILE A 385 -32.69 -6.05 -3.85
N SER A 386 -33.94 -6.16 -3.41
CA SER A 386 -34.45 -5.44 -2.22
C SER A 386 -33.72 -5.75 -0.90
N THR A 387 -32.96 -6.84 -0.84
CA THR A 387 -32.10 -7.25 0.30
C THR A 387 -30.74 -6.55 0.34
N ILE A 388 -30.32 -5.86 -0.74
CA ILE A 388 -28.98 -5.31 -0.86
C ILE A 388 -28.75 -4.08 0.03
N GLN A 389 -27.59 -4.08 0.69
CA GLN A 389 -27.14 -3.09 1.68
C GLN A 389 -25.90 -2.34 1.19
N SER A 390 -24.97 -3.02 0.49
CA SER A 390 -23.76 -2.39 -0.06
C SER A 390 -23.52 -2.78 -1.52
N ILE A 391 -23.34 -1.78 -2.37
CA ILE A 391 -22.93 -1.91 -3.77
C ILE A 391 -21.63 -1.14 -3.97
N GLU A 392 -20.53 -1.86 -4.20
CA GLU A 392 -19.17 -1.31 -4.26
C GLU A 392 -18.51 -1.67 -5.60
N MET A 393 -18.44 -0.71 -6.52
CA MET A 393 -17.84 -0.89 -7.86
C MET A 393 -16.75 0.14 -8.19
N THR A 394 -16.27 0.86 -7.18
CA THR A 394 -15.32 1.97 -7.33
C THR A 394 -13.96 1.51 -7.89
N PHE A 395 -13.30 2.33 -8.72
CA PHE A 395 -12.12 1.94 -9.52
C PHE A 395 -12.40 0.76 -10.47
N ASN A 396 -13.21 1.02 -11.49
CA ASN A 396 -13.46 0.12 -12.61
C ASN A 396 -13.57 0.92 -13.93
N ASN A 397 -13.94 0.25 -15.02
CA ASN A 397 -14.10 0.81 -16.36
C ASN A 397 -15.59 0.77 -16.80
N LEU A 398 -16.51 0.78 -15.82
CA LEU A 398 -17.96 0.70 -16.04
C LEU A 398 -18.50 1.99 -16.65
N SER A 399 -19.52 1.89 -17.48
CA SER A 399 -20.06 3.00 -18.27
C SER A 399 -21.60 3.01 -18.30
N GLY A 400 -22.19 3.87 -19.13
CA GLY A 400 -23.65 3.99 -19.22
C GLY A 400 -24.25 4.76 -18.04
N TYR A 401 -25.52 4.49 -17.73
CA TYR A 401 -26.39 5.35 -16.94
C TYR A 401 -26.88 4.66 -15.66
N LEU A 402 -27.14 5.46 -14.60
CA LEU A 402 -27.94 4.99 -13.46
C LEU A 402 -29.43 5.00 -13.82
N PRO A 403 -30.22 3.97 -13.45
CA PRO A 403 -31.67 3.97 -13.72
C PRO A 403 -32.40 5.14 -13.03
N SER A 404 -33.37 5.73 -13.72
CA SER A 404 -34.15 6.87 -13.21
C SER A 404 -35.00 6.53 -11.98
N ASP A 405 -35.22 5.24 -11.71
CA ASP A 405 -36.02 4.62 -10.67
C ASP A 405 -35.18 3.87 -9.60
N ILE A 406 -33.84 3.95 -9.67
CA ILE A 406 -32.87 3.20 -8.85
C ILE A 406 -33.24 3.04 -7.35
N GLY A 407 -33.71 4.09 -6.68
CA GLY A 407 -34.03 4.02 -5.24
C GLY A 407 -35.45 3.54 -4.90
N LEU A 408 -36.29 3.17 -5.88
CA LEU A 408 -37.64 2.65 -5.60
C LEU A 408 -37.65 1.22 -5.06
N PHE A 409 -36.66 0.41 -5.45
CA PHE A 409 -36.60 -1.02 -5.13
C PHE A 409 -35.52 -1.39 -4.10
N LEU A 410 -34.86 -0.38 -3.53
CA LEU A 410 -33.66 -0.52 -2.67
C LEU A 410 -33.90 0.01 -1.23
N PRO A 411 -34.84 -0.57 -0.46
CA PRO A 411 -35.21 -0.07 0.86
C PRO A 411 -34.09 -0.23 1.91
N ASN A 412 -33.20 -1.22 1.74
CA ASN A 412 -32.14 -1.58 2.69
C ASN A 412 -30.74 -1.01 2.34
N LEU A 413 -30.61 -0.29 1.23
CA LEU A 413 -29.33 0.17 0.71
C LEU A 413 -28.71 1.23 1.63
N GLN A 414 -27.54 0.91 2.18
CA GLN A 414 -26.74 1.75 3.08
C GLN A 414 -25.54 2.38 2.37
N SER A 415 -24.97 1.70 1.37
CA SER A 415 -23.74 2.14 0.69
C SER A 415 -23.82 1.96 -0.82
N LEU A 416 -23.51 3.02 -1.57
CA LEU A 416 -23.44 3.03 -3.03
C LEU A 416 -22.15 3.73 -3.48
N LEU A 417 -21.10 2.92 -3.75
CA LEU A 417 -19.76 3.41 -4.07
C LEU A 417 -19.39 3.08 -5.53
N LEU A 418 -19.62 4.02 -6.44
CA LEU A 418 -19.42 3.90 -7.89
C LEU A 418 -18.37 4.88 -8.46
N GLY A 419 -17.52 5.45 -7.61
CA GLY A 419 -16.48 6.40 -8.02
C GLY A 419 -15.41 5.80 -8.96
N ALA A 420 -14.58 6.64 -9.57
CA ALA A 420 -13.50 6.27 -10.48
C ALA A 420 -13.94 5.25 -11.54
N ASN A 421 -14.90 5.66 -12.37
CA ASN A 421 -15.51 4.90 -13.46
C ASN A 421 -15.80 5.82 -14.66
N LYS A 422 -16.55 5.35 -15.66
CA LYS A 422 -16.94 6.09 -16.87
C LYS A 422 -18.47 6.23 -16.99
N LEU A 423 -19.17 6.32 -15.86
CA LEU A 423 -20.62 6.51 -15.81
C LEU A 423 -21.00 7.91 -16.32
N VAL A 424 -22.16 8.01 -16.96
CA VAL A 424 -22.66 9.22 -17.64
C VAL A 424 -24.13 9.49 -17.32
N GLY A 425 -24.59 10.70 -17.64
CA GLY A 425 -25.98 11.13 -17.46
C GLY A 425 -26.18 12.00 -16.24
N THR A 426 -27.43 12.20 -15.85
CA THR A 426 -27.80 12.91 -14.62
C THR A 426 -27.82 11.95 -13.43
N ILE A 427 -27.59 12.47 -12.22
CA ILE A 427 -27.82 11.73 -10.98
C ILE A 427 -29.33 11.59 -10.76
N PRO A 428 -29.91 10.37 -10.66
CA PRO A 428 -31.34 10.20 -10.44
C PRO A 428 -31.80 10.78 -9.10
N SER A 429 -32.84 11.59 -9.10
CA SER A 429 -33.45 12.13 -7.87
C SER A 429 -34.06 11.02 -6.99
N SER A 430 -34.42 9.88 -7.58
CA SER A 430 -34.95 8.70 -6.91
C SER A 430 -33.95 7.98 -5.99
N ILE A 431 -32.63 8.24 -6.10
CA ILE A 431 -31.65 7.75 -5.11
C ILE A 431 -32.07 8.16 -3.68
N SER A 432 -32.70 9.33 -3.56
CA SER A 432 -33.23 9.87 -2.31
C SER A 432 -34.34 9.04 -1.64
N ASN A 433 -34.88 8.03 -2.33
CA ASN A 433 -35.87 7.09 -1.79
C ASN A 433 -35.21 5.92 -1.02
N ALA A 434 -33.92 5.65 -1.24
CA ALA A 434 -33.14 4.68 -0.45
C ALA A 434 -32.87 5.24 0.95
N SER A 435 -33.90 5.23 1.81
CA SER A 435 -33.90 5.95 3.10
C SER A 435 -32.80 5.57 4.09
N GLN A 436 -32.17 4.40 3.90
CA GLN A 436 -31.08 3.87 4.72
C GLN A 436 -29.69 4.31 4.25
N LEU A 437 -29.56 5.06 3.15
CA LEU A 437 -28.27 5.39 2.54
C LEU A 437 -27.41 6.28 3.46
N THR A 438 -26.28 5.73 3.88
CA THR A 438 -25.27 6.39 4.73
C THR A 438 -24.03 6.83 3.93
N TYR A 439 -23.67 6.12 2.85
CA TYR A 439 -22.55 6.47 1.97
C TYR A 439 -22.99 6.57 0.49
N LEU A 440 -22.76 7.73 -0.12
CA LEU A 440 -22.91 7.95 -1.56
C LEU A 440 -21.61 8.51 -2.14
N GLU A 441 -20.95 7.69 -2.95
CA GLU A 441 -19.65 8.00 -3.56
C GLU A 441 -19.74 7.79 -5.07
N LEU A 442 -19.79 8.90 -5.83
CA LEU A 442 -19.91 8.91 -7.30
C LEU A 442 -18.73 9.63 -7.96
N ALA A 443 -17.69 10.00 -7.21
CA ALA A 443 -16.66 10.91 -7.70
C ALA A 443 -15.73 10.29 -8.73
N GLY A 444 -15.28 11.06 -9.73
CA GLY A 444 -14.43 10.54 -10.80
C GLY A 444 -15.23 9.77 -11.84
N ASN A 445 -16.23 10.44 -12.40
CA ASN A 445 -17.12 9.93 -13.44
C ASN A 445 -17.42 11.07 -14.45
N SER A 446 -18.36 10.84 -15.37
CA SER A 446 -18.82 11.81 -16.36
C SER A 446 -20.31 12.17 -16.16
N PHE A 447 -20.77 12.21 -14.90
CA PHE A 447 -22.12 12.70 -14.57
C PHE A 447 -22.24 14.21 -14.84
N TRP A 448 -23.42 14.66 -15.28
CA TRP A 448 -23.69 16.03 -15.67
C TRP A 448 -25.09 16.51 -15.26
N GLY A 449 -25.34 17.81 -15.42
CA GLY A 449 -26.61 18.44 -15.04
C GLY A 449 -26.67 18.80 -13.56
N SER A 450 -27.84 19.22 -13.07
CA SER A 450 -27.99 19.67 -11.68
C SER A 450 -27.93 18.51 -10.69
N ILE A 451 -27.17 18.67 -9.61
CA ILE A 451 -27.27 17.79 -8.44
C ILE A 451 -28.72 17.84 -7.90
N PRO A 452 -29.38 16.70 -7.61
CA PRO A 452 -30.74 16.71 -7.09
C PRO A 452 -30.82 17.25 -5.66
N THR A 453 -31.64 18.29 -5.45
CA THR A 453 -31.98 18.81 -4.11
C THR A 453 -32.71 17.77 -3.25
N ALA A 454 -33.30 16.75 -3.88
CA ALA A 454 -33.93 15.61 -3.22
C ALA A 454 -32.96 14.82 -2.31
N LEU A 455 -31.65 14.83 -2.57
CA LEU A 455 -30.64 14.13 -1.75
C LEU A 455 -30.67 14.56 -0.27
N GLY A 456 -31.12 15.78 0.03
CA GLY A 456 -31.39 16.24 1.40
C GLY A 456 -32.45 15.43 2.15
N ASN A 457 -33.21 14.56 1.49
CA ASN A 457 -34.15 13.65 2.18
C ASN A 457 -33.45 12.42 2.79
N LEU A 458 -32.19 12.15 2.43
CA LEU A 458 -31.37 11.06 2.98
C LEU A 458 -30.89 11.41 4.39
N ARG A 459 -31.77 11.28 5.38
CA ARG A 459 -31.52 11.73 6.76
C ARG A 459 -30.35 11.03 7.44
N LEU A 460 -30.00 9.81 7.00
CA LEU A 460 -28.88 9.01 7.54
C LEU A 460 -27.57 9.20 6.76
N LEU A 461 -27.52 10.07 5.76
CA LEU A 461 -26.33 10.27 4.92
C LEU A 461 -25.17 10.85 5.76
N HIS A 462 -24.06 10.11 5.83
CA HIS A 462 -22.80 10.50 6.48
C HIS A 462 -21.79 11.00 5.43
N TRP A 463 -21.67 10.31 4.30
CA TRP A 463 -20.69 10.62 3.25
C TRP A 463 -21.39 10.96 1.94
N LEU A 464 -21.14 12.16 1.42
CA LEU A 464 -21.57 12.60 0.09
C LEU A 464 -20.37 13.13 -0.70
N ASN A 465 -19.86 12.31 -1.62
CA ASN A 465 -18.82 12.70 -2.56
C ASN A 465 -19.30 12.57 -3.99
N LEU A 466 -19.32 13.71 -4.70
CA LEU A 466 -19.71 13.86 -6.09
C LEU A 466 -18.62 14.56 -6.92
N GLY A 467 -17.40 14.68 -6.38
CA GLY A 467 -16.28 15.39 -7.02
C GLY A 467 -15.86 14.80 -8.38
N LEU A 468 -14.97 15.47 -9.10
CA LEU A 468 -14.39 14.99 -10.36
C LEU A 468 -15.48 14.53 -11.36
N ASN A 469 -16.41 15.43 -11.68
CA ASN A 469 -17.55 15.22 -12.57
C ASN A 469 -17.88 16.53 -13.32
N ASN A 470 -18.95 16.53 -14.13
CA ASN A 470 -19.43 17.70 -14.89
C ASN A 470 -20.77 18.23 -14.33
N LEU A 471 -20.96 18.15 -13.00
CA LEU A 471 -22.20 18.54 -12.33
C LEU A 471 -22.32 20.05 -12.14
N THR A 472 -23.56 20.51 -12.07
CA THR A 472 -23.94 21.90 -11.78
C THR A 472 -24.90 21.95 -10.59
N ILE A 473 -25.23 23.15 -10.11
CA ILE A 473 -26.36 23.37 -9.22
C ILE A 473 -27.34 24.34 -9.93
N GLY A 474 -28.63 23.99 -9.93
CA GLY A 474 -29.67 24.80 -10.56
C GLY A 474 -29.76 26.23 -10.00
N SER A 475 -30.35 27.14 -10.76
CA SER A 475 -30.29 28.61 -10.58
C SER A 475 -30.95 29.20 -9.30
N LEU A 476 -31.27 28.37 -8.31
CA LEU A 476 -31.54 28.80 -6.93
C LEU A 476 -30.49 28.16 -6.01
N GLU A 477 -29.36 28.86 -5.84
CA GLU A 477 -28.24 28.51 -4.96
C GLU A 477 -28.68 28.22 -3.51
N SER A 478 -29.80 28.84 -3.10
CA SER A 478 -30.45 28.66 -1.81
C SER A 478 -31.16 27.31 -1.61
N SER A 479 -31.31 26.47 -2.65
CA SER A 479 -32.14 25.25 -2.61
C SER A 479 -31.38 23.94 -2.32
N PHE A 480 -30.09 23.86 -2.66
CA PHE A 480 -29.30 22.64 -2.47
C PHE A 480 -28.79 22.50 -1.03
N PHE A 481 -28.01 23.46 -0.55
CA PHE A 481 -27.46 23.43 0.83
C PHE A 481 -28.56 23.46 1.91
N SER A 482 -29.67 24.17 1.67
CA SER A 482 -30.84 24.17 2.58
C SER A 482 -31.63 22.85 2.56
N SER A 483 -31.48 22.01 1.53
CA SER A 483 -32.00 20.65 1.58
C SER A 483 -31.03 19.74 2.33
N LEU A 484 -29.72 19.89 2.12
CA LEU A 484 -28.70 19.12 2.85
C LEU A 484 -28.66 19.42 4.36
N SER A 485 -29.17 20.55 4.85
CA SER A 485 -29.31 20.80 6.31
C SER A 485 -30.18 19.78 7.04
N LYS A 486 -30.97 18.98 6.32
CA LYS A 486 -31.78 17.87 6.85
C LYS A 486 -30.98 16.57 7.06
N CYS A 487 -29.77 16.47 6.49
CA CYS A 487 -28.87 15.32 6.63
C CYS A 487 -28.07 15.46 7.95
N LEU A 488 -28.73 15.20 9.08
CA LEU A 488 -28.22 15.50 10.42
C LEU A 488 -26.94 14.74 10.83
N TYR A 489 -26.59 13.68 10.10
CA TYR A 489 -25.39 12.88 10.33
C TYR A 489 -24.27 13.12 9.30
N LEU A 490 -24.43 14.10 8.39
CA LEU A 490 -23.44 14.35 7.33
C LEU A 490 -22.10 14.76 7.95
N THR A 491 -21.06 13.96 7.69
CA THR A 491 -19.67 14.20 8.12
C THR A 491 -18.81 14.69 6.96
N VAL A 492 -19.00 14.16 5.74
CA VAL A 492 -18.15 14.48 4.59
C VAL A 492 -18.98 14.97 3.40
N LEU A 493 -18.68 16.18 2.93
CA LEU A 493 -19.26 16.78 1.72
C LEU A 493 -18.15 17.21 0.76
N VAL A 494 -18.05 16.52 -0.38
CA VAL A 494 -17.02 16.75 -1.40
C VAL A 494 -17.66 16.93 -2.77
N LEU A 495 -17.51 18.12 -3.36
CA LEU A 495 -17.95 18.44 -4.72
C LEU A 495 -16.80 18.92 -5.63
N THR A 496 -15.57 18.99 -5.10
CA THR A 496 -14.30 19.36 -5.79
C THR A 496 -14.23 18.91 -7.26
N GLN A 497 -13.77 19.78 -8.16
CA GLN A 497 -13.73 19.54 -9.61
C GLN A 497 -15.10 19.19 -10.20
N ASN A 498 -16.00 20.17 -10.14
CA ASN A 498 -17.29 20.22 -10.84
C ASN A 498 -17.60 21.67 -11.22
N PRO A 499 -18.12 22.00 -12.41
CA PRO A 499 -18.44 23.36 -12.84
C PRO A 499 -19.73 23.91 -12.17
N LEU A 500 -19.77 23.93 -10.83
CA LEU A 500 -20.95 24.35 -10.06
C LEU A 500 -21.36 25.79 -10.37
N ASN A 501 -20.38 26.71 -10.49
CA ASN A 501 -20.59 28.10 -10.90
C ASN A 501 -21.62 28.85 -10.02
N ILE A 502 -21.52 28.66 -8.70
CA ILE A 502 -22.42 29.25 -7.69
C ILE A 502 -21.69 30.14 -6.69
N ARG A 503 -22.45 30.90 -5.90
CA ARG A 503 -22.03 31.48 -4.63
C ARG A 503 -22.39 30.54 -3.47
N ILE A 504 -21.59 30.56 -2.40
CA ILE A 504 -21.92 29.83 -1.17
C ILE A 504 -22.96 30.67 -0.39
N PRO A 505 -24.15 30.14 -0.05
CA PRO A 505 -25.15 30.85 0.73
C PRO A 505 -24.86 30.79 2.24
N SER A 506 -25.38 31.74 3.02
CA SER A 506 -25.33 31.71 4.50
C SER A 506 -25.94 30.44 5.11
N SER A 507 -26.90 29.81 4.42
CA SER A 507 -27.47 28.51 4.82
C SER A 507 -26.47 27.36 4.87
N VAL A 508 -25.22 27.54 4.39
CA VAL A 508 -24.12 26.60 4.66
C VAL A 508 -23.88 26.44 6.17
N GLY A 509 -24.07 27.50 6.97
CA GLY A 509 -23.95 27.46 8.43
C GLY A 509 -25.05 26.68 9.15
N ASN A 510 -26.05 26.18 8.40
CA ASN A 510 -27.12 25.31 8.90
C ASN A 510 -26.93 23.84 8.48
N LEU A 511 -25.81 23.48 7.84
CA LEU A 511 -25.47 22.07 7.60
C LEU A 511 -25.24 21.32 8.93
N SER A 512 -25.14 20.00 8.84
CA SER A 512 -24.81 19.10 9.96
C SER A 512 -23.72 19.68 10.87
N THR A 513 -24.01 19.79 12.17
CA THR A 513 -23.00 20.16 13.18
C THR A 513 -21.92 19.10 13.34
N SER A 514 -22.13 17.90 12.80
CA SER A 514 -21.17 16.78 12.74
C SER A 514 -20.31 16.81 11.47
N LEU A 515 -20.42 17.84 10.63
CA LEU A 515 -19.65 17.97 9.39
C LEU A 515 -18.16 18.15 9.71
N ASP A 516 -17.37 17.16 9.31
CA ASP A 516 -15.91 17.04 9.43
C ASP A 516 -15.19 17.70 8.24
N GLN A 517 -15.70 17.51 7.01
CA GLN A 517 -15.01 17.95 5.79
C GLN A 517 -15.95 18.63 4.79
N PHE A 518 -15.52 19.81 4.33
CA PHE A 518 -16.20 20.61 3.31
C PHE A 518 -15.23 20.96 2.19
N ARG A 519 -15.32 20.26 1.05
CA ARG A 519 -14.34 20.34 -0.06
C ARG A 519 -15.00 20.75 -1.38
N LEU A 520 -14.75 21.98 -1.82
CA LEU A 520 -15.24 22.63 -3.04
C LEU A 520 -14.08 23.18 -3.91
N ARG A 521 -12.91 22.52 -3.93
CA ARG A 521 -11.75 22.97 -4.72
C ARG A 521 -12.06 22.92 -6.22
N ASN A 522 -11.71 23.96 -6.99
CA ASN A 522 -11.96 24.00 -8.44
C ASN A 522 -13.43 23.72 -8.77
N CYS A 523 -14.30 24.64 -8.34
CA CYS A 523 -15.76 24.54 -8.54
C CYS A 523 -16.40 25.78 -9.19
N ASN A 524 -15.58 26.71 -9.70
CA ASN A 524 -15.98 28.04 -10.20
C ASN A 524 -16.82 28.84 -9.17
N ILE A 525 -16.53 28.65 -7.87
CA ILE A 525 -17.28 29.29 -6.77
C ILE A 525 -16.99 30.79 -6.73
N LYS A 526 -18.04 31.58 -6.52
CA LYS A 526 -18.04 33.06 -6.61
C LYS A 526 -18.51 33.72 -5.32
N GLY A 527 -18.21 35.01 -5.19
CA GLY A 527 -18.62 35.82 -4.03
C GLY A 527 -17.74 35.59 -2.80
N SER A 528 -18.24 35.97 -1.63
CA SER A 528 -17.49 35.87 -0.36
C SER A 528 -17.78 34.57 0.39
N ILE A 529 -16.79 34.10 1.15
CA ILE A 529 -16.96 33.02 2.14
C ILE A 529 -17.99 33.49 3.19
N PRO A 530 -19.10 32.77 3.45
CA PRO A 530 -20.10 33.18 4.42
C PRO A 530 -19.58 33.10 5.87
N GLY A 531 -19.87 34.13 6.66
CA GLY A 531 -19.51 34.14 8.09
C GLY A 531 -20.17 33.01 8.89
N ASP A 532 -21.36 32.58 8.46
CA ASP A 532 -22.15 31.50 9.06
C ASP A 532 -21.46 30.12 9.01
N MET A 533 -20.47 29.95 8.12
CA MET A 533 -19.63 28.73 8.08
C MET A 533 -18.89 28.49 9.41
N GLY A 534 -18.64 29.56 10.19
CA GLY A 534 -18.09 29.49 11.54
C GLY A 534 -19.03 28.89 12.61
N ASN A 535 -20.23 28.44 12.24
CA ASN A 535 -21.15 27.70 13.12
C ASN A 535 -20.92 26.17 13.09
N LEU A 536 -20.20 25.65 12.08
CA LEU A 536 -20.02 24.21 11.83
C LEU A 536 -18.87 23.63 12.68
N SER A 537 -19.08 23.58 14.00
CA SER A 537 -18.01 23.39 15.01
C SER A 537 -17.15 22.13 14.89
N SER A 538 -17.59 21.11 14.14
CA SER A 538 -16.84 19.86 13.96
C SER A 538 -15.91 19.83 12.74
N LEU A 539 -15.87 20.89 11.92
CA LEU A 539 -15.03 20.92 10.72
C LEU A 539 -13.54 20.80 11.05
N THR A 540 -12.91 19.73 10.58
CA THR A 540 -11.45 19.55 10.56
C THR A 540 -10.83 20.02 9.25
N VAL A 541 -11.57 19.92 8.12
CA VAL A 541 -11.07 20.32 6.79
C VAL A 541 -12.03 21.26 6.05
N ILE A 542 -11.54 22.46 5.74
CA ILE A 542 -12.14 23.36 4.73
C ILE A 542 -11.20 23.45 3.53
N ASN A 543 -11.69 23.13 2.34
CA ASN A 543 -10.95 23.31 1.10
C ASN A 543 -11.81 24.02 0.05
N LEU A 544 -11.52 25.31 -0.18
CA LEU A 544 -12.18 26.18 -1.16
C LEU A 544 -11.21 26.71 -2.22
N ALA A 545 -10.04 26.06 -2.34
CA ALA A 545 -8.97 26.47 -3.23
C ALA A 545 -9.35 26.52 -4.71
N ASP A 546 -8.58 27.25 -5.52
CA ASP A 546 -8.70 27.25 -6.99
C ASP A 546 -10.11 27.69 -7.44
N ASN A 547 -10.54 28.90 -7.06
CA ASN A 547 -11.90 29.42 -7.26
C ASN A 547 -11.92 30.94 -7.51
N GLU A 548 -13.10 31.52 -7.73
CA GLU A 548 -13.33 32.95 -7.96
C GLU A 548 -13.84 33.66 -6.68
N LEU A 549 -13.41 33.24 -5.47
CA LEU A 549 -13.84 33.87 -4.21
C LEU A 549 -13.24 35.27 -4.04
N VAL A 550 -14.01 36.18 -3.48
CA VAL A 550 -13.70 37.61 -3.31
C VAL A 550 -14.04 38.11 -1.91
N GLY A 551 -13.52 39.27 -1.53
CA GLY A 551 -13.69 39.83 -0.19
C GLY A 551 -12.72 39.22 0.83
N SER A 552 -12.98 39.42 2.12
CA SER A 552 -12.08 39.00 3.19
C SER A 552 -12.42 37.63 3.79
N ILE A 553 -11.40 36.96 4.32
CA ILE A 553 -11.55 35.77 5.16
C ILE A 553 -12.39 36.14 6.41
N PRO A 554 -13.50 35.44 6.72
CA PRO A 554 -14.32 35.77 7.89
C PRO A 554 -13.61 35.48 9.22
N THR A 555 -13.69 36.44 10.16
CA THR A 555 -13.18 36.27 11.54
C THR A 555 -13.86 35.10 12.28
N THR A 556 -15.10 34.79 11.91
CA THR A 556 -15.88 33.68 12.47
C THR A 556 -15.28 32.30 12.24
N LEU A 557 -14.38 32.12 11.26
CA LEU A 557 -13.64 30.87 11.08
C LEU A 557 -12.74 30.54 12.28
N GLY A 558 -12.32 31.55 13.08
CA GLY A 558 -11.60 31.35 14.33
C GLY A 558 -12.38 30.62 15.44
N ARG A 559 -13.68 30.36 15.24
CA ARG A 559 -14.53 29.57 16.16
C ARG A 559 -14.46 28.06 15.93
N LEU A 560 -13.87 27.64 14.81
CA LEU A 560 -13.85 26.23 14.38
C LEU A 560 -12.71 25.46 15.10
N HIS A 561 -12.79 25.32 16.42
CA HIS A 561 -11.69 24.83 17.27
C HIS A 561 -11.20 23.39 17.00
N LEU A 562 -11.80 22.66 16.04
CA LEU A 562 -11.33 21.37 15.53
C LEU A 562 -10.64 21.46 14.16
N LEU A 563 -10.59 22.64 13.53
CA LEU A 563 -10.06 22.85 12.18
C LEU A 563 -8.55 22.59 12.13
N GLU A 564 -8.18 21.50 11.45
CA GLU A 564 -6.81 21.04 11.21
C GLU A 564 -6.25 21.62 9.91
N SER A 565 -7.08 21.74 8.87
CA SER A 565 -6.69 22.13 7.52
C SER A 565 -7.59 23.20 6.91
N LEU A 566 -7.00 24.31 6.49
CA LEU A 566 -7.66 25.40 5.78
C LEU A 566 -6.93 25.74 4.47
N TYR A 567 -7.56 25.39 3.34
CA TYR A 567 -7.04 25.67 1.99
C TYR A 567 -7.93 26.72 1.30
N LEU A 568 -7.39 27.93 1.12
CA LEU A 568 -7.99 29.05 0.40
C LEU A 568 -7.09 29.53 -0.76
N ASP A 569 -6.11 28.72 -1.17
CA ASP A 569 -5.16 29.04 -2.23
C ASP A 569 -5.82 29.31 -3.59
N ALA A 570 -5.12 30.04 -4.47
CA ALA A 570 -5.56 30.34 -5.84
C ALA A 570 -6.99 30.91 -5.91
N ASN A 571 -7.20 32.07 -5.28
CA ASN A 571 -8.47 32.78 -5.23
C ASN A 571 -8.27 34.30 -5.42
N ILE A 572 -9.32 35.09 -5.21
CA ILE A 572 -9.31 36.56 -5.38
C ILE A 572 -9.60 37.27 -4.04
N LEU A 573 -9.25 36.65 -2.91
CA LEU A 573 -9.48 37.16 -1.56
C LEU A 573 -8.62 38.40 -1.27
N THR A 574 -9.12 39.29 -0.41
CA THR A 574 -8.58 40.63 -0.14
C THR A 574 -8.69 41.00 1.36
N GLY A 575 -8.03 42.08 1.77
CA GLY A 575 -8.02 42.50 3.18
C GLY A 575 -7.06 41.66 4.04
N PRO A 576 -7.05 41.85 5.37
CA PRO A 576 -6.07 41.23 6.25
C PRO A 576 -6.37 39.75 6.55
N ILE A 577 -5.33 39.02 6.96
CA ILE A 577 -5.51 37.71 7.62
C ILE A 577 -6.17 37.95 8.99
N PRO A 578 -7.27 37.28 9.35
CA PRO A 578 -7.93 37.49 10.64
C PRO A 578 -7.04 37.06 11.82
N ALA A 579 -6.83 37.97 12.76
CA ALA A 579 -6.08 37.68 13.99
C ALA A 579 -6.76 36.57 14.83
N ASP A 580 -8.09 36.45 14.73
CA ASP A 580 -8.93 35.44 15.40
C ASP A 580 -8.54 34.00 15.08
N LEU A 581 -7.87 33.74 13.96
CA LEU A 581 -7.37 32.40 13.60
C LEU A 581 -6.37 31.84 14.64
N CYS A 582 -5.76 32.68 15.48
CA CYS A 582 -4.97 32.20 16.63
C CYS A 582 -5.79 31.41 17.68
N SER A 583 -7.12 31.49 17.61
CA SER A 583 -8.05 30.74 18.46
C SER A 583 -8.20 29.27 18.05
N LEU A 584 -7.62 28.89 16.90
CA LEU A 584 -7.52 27.51 16.40
C LEU A 584 -6.31 26.74 17.00
N LYS A 585 -5.83 27.20 18.16
CA LYS A 585 -4.81 26.55 18.97
C LYS A 585 -5.43 25.46 19.84
N ARG A 586 -4.63 24.44 20.16
CA ARG A 586 -5.05 23.30 20.97
C ARG A 586 -5.53 23.74 22.37
N LEU A 587 -6.75 23.35 22.72
CA LEU A 587 -7.33 23.48 24.06
C LEU A 587 -7.83 22.10 24.53
N GLY A 588 -7.64 21.76 25.80
CA GLY A 588 -8.26 20.58 26.43
C GLY A 588 -7.93 19.20 25.82
N GLY A 589 -6.97 19.10 24.89
CA GLY A 589 -6.64 17.86 24.18
C GLY A 589 -7.22 17.72 22.76
N LEU A 590 -8.02 18.69 22.29
CA LEU A 590 -8.61 18.75 20.95
C LEU A 590 -7.57 18.76 19.81
N LEU A 591 -8.02 18.73 18.56
CA LEU A 591 -7.21 19.05 17.38
C LEU A 591 -6.83 20.56 17.36
N ALA A 592 -6.01 20.95 16.38
CA ALA A 592 -5.57 22.34 16.16
C ALA A 592 -5.13 22.53 14.71
N LEU A 593 -5.04 23.78 14.24
CA LEU A 593 -4.66 24.07 12.86
C LEU A 593 -3.21 23.64 12.57
N GLU A 594 -3.07 22.64 11.70
CA GLU A 594 -1.78 22.10 11.24
C GLU A 594 -1.41 22.58 9.83
N PHE A 595 -2.41 22.85 8.97
CA PHE A 595 -2.22 23.28 7.58
C PHE A 595 -3.01 24.55 7.26
N LEU A 596 -2.30 25.58 6.80
CA LEU A 596 -2.88 26.85 6.33
C LEU A 596 -2.25 27.27 5.00
N ASP A 597 -3.03 27.17 3.91
CA ASP A 597 -2.66 27.76 2.61
C ASP A 597 -3.60 28.90 2.23
N LEU A 598 -3.01 30.09 2.07
CA LEU A 598 -3.65 31.34 1.66
C LEU A 598 -2.98 31.92 0.38
N SER A 599 -2.14 31.15 -0.29
CA SER A 599 -1.29 31.64 -1.38
C SER A 599 -2.04 31.99 -2.66
N ASN A 600 -1.38 32.72 -3.56
CA ASN A 600 -1.92 33.12 -4.87
C ASN A 600 -3.29 33.80 -4.74
N ASN A 601 -3.31 34.92 -4.02
CA ASN A 601 -4.49 35.70 -3.66
C ASN A 601 -4.16 37.22 -3.70
N LYS A 602 -4.99 38.09 -3.13
CA LYS A 602 -4.78 39.55 -3.04
C LYS A 602 -4.88 40.04 -1.58
N ILE A 603 -4.61 39.15 -0.61
CA ILE A 603 -4.66 39.41 0.84
C ILE A 603 -3.59 40.45 1.19
N SER A 604 -3.93 41.41 2.04
CA SER A 604 -3.19 42.67 2.22
C SER A 604 -3.16 43.13 3.67
N GLY A 605 -1.99 43.58 4.14
CA GLY A 605 -1.77 43.98 5.53
C GLY A 605 -0.68 43.13 6.17
N GLU A 606 -0.61 43.15 7.50
CA GLU A 606 0.40 42.40 8.27
C GLU A 606 -0.01 40.94 8.49
N ILE A 607 0.99 40.07 8.66
CA ILE A 607 0.77 38.70 9.15
C ILE A 607 0.56 38.80 10.68
N PRO A 608 -0.62 38.46 11.23
CA PRO A 608 -0.90 38.73 12.63
C PRO A 608 0.04 37.98 13.57
N LYS A 609 0.74 38.72 14.44
CA LYS A 609 1.64 38.13 15.44
C LYS A 609 0.94 37.16 16.40
N SER A 610 -0.39 37.23 16.53
CA SER A 610 -1.18 36.25 17.28
C SER A 610 -1.05 34.81 16.73
N LEU A 611 -0.70 34.64 15.45
CA LEU A 611 -0.49 33.32 14.84
C LEU A 611 0.74 32.58 15.39
N GLU A 612 1.63 33.25 16.13
CA GLU A 612 2.70 32.59 16.91
C GLU A 612 2.12 31.60 17.96
N ALA A 613 0.84 31.74 18.35
CA ALA A 613 0.16 30.82 19.26
C ALA A 613 -0.24 29.47 18.63
N LEU A 614 -0.16 29.31 17.31
CA LEU A 614 -0.54 28.08 16.59
C LEU A 614 0.61 27.06 16.61
N ILE A 615 0.98 26.58 17.80
CA ILE A 615 2.16 25.72 18.04
C ILE A 615 2.17 24.37 17.29
N HIS A 616 1.04 23.97 16.69
CA HIS A 616 0.91 22.74 15.89
C HIS A 616 0.91 22.99 14.37
N LEU A 617 1.02 24.25 13.92
CA LEU A 617 1.03 24.60 12.50
C LEU A 617 2.29 24.07 11.81
N LYS A 618 2.15 22.95 11.09
CA LYS A 618 3.21 22.26 10.33
C LYS A 618 3.44 22.91 8.97
N TYR A 619 2.37 23.42 8.35
CA TYR A 619 2.38 24.02 7.03
C TYR A 619 1.75 25.41 7.07
N LEU A 620 2.52 26.41 6.60
CA LEU A 620 2.02 27.74 6.27
C LEU A 620 2.50 28.12 4.88
N ASN A 621 1.58 28.62 4.06
CA ASN A 621 1.90 29.25 2.78
C ASN A 621 1.01 30.49 2.58
N VAL A 622 1.65 31.64 2.43
CA VAL A 622 1.02 32.95 2.18
C VAL A 622 1.63 33.65 0.94
N SER A 623 2.39 32.90 0.14
CA SER A 623 3.09 33.42 -1.04
C SER A 623 2.14 33.98 -2.11
N PHE A 624 2.64 34.86 -2.98
CA PHE A 624 1.88 35.51 -4.05
C PHE A 624 0.63 36.24 -3.52
N ASN A 625 0.86 37.26 -2.69
CA ASN A 625 -0.16 38.09 -2.05
C ASN A 625 0.29 39.57 -2.03
N ARG A 626 -0.29 40.39 -1.14
CA ARG A 626 0.01 41.82 -0.95
C ARG A 626 0.33 42.12 0.52
N LEU A 627 0.92 41.16 1.22
CA LEU A 627 1.27 41.28 2.64
C LEU A 627 2.47 42.21 2.82
N GLY A 628 2.57 42.82 4.00
CA GLY A 628 3.70 43.66 4.38
C GLY A 628 3.95 43.72 5.89
N GLY A 629 5.00 44.42 6.30
CA GLY A 629 5.42 44.48 7.71
C GLY A 629 6.33 43.32 8.12
N GLU A 630 6.58 43.18 9.42
CA GLU A 630 7.49 42.17 9.97
C GLU A 630 6.83 40.78 9.99
N ILE A 631 7.51 39.77 9.41
CA ILE A 631 7.09 38.37 9.54
C ILE A 631 7.29 37.93 11.01
N PRO A 632 6.28 37.33 11.66
CA PRO A 632 6.39 36.84 13.04
C PRO A 632 7.59 35.91 13.25
N THR A 633 8.16 35.94 14.45
CA THR A 633 9.45 35.32 14.77
C THR A 633 9.38 34.26 15.86
N GLY A 634 8.28 34.18 16.61
CA GLY A 634 7.99 33.15 17.61
C GLY A 634 7.15 31.99 17.07
N GLY A 635 6.87 31.02 17.95
CA GLY A 635 5.93 29.92 17.66
C GLY A 635 6.36 29.07 16.46
N PRO A 636 5.44 28.64 15.58
CA PRO A 636 5.77 27.79 14.42
C PRO A 636 6.60 28.53 13.36
N PHE A 637 6.60 29.87 13.34
CA PHE A 637 7.27 30.65 12.30
C PHE A 637 8.78 30.44 12.24
N VAL A 638 9.41 29.99 13.33
CA VAL A 638 10.83 29.59 13.35
C VAL A 638 11.16 28.48 12.35
N ASN A 639 10.18 27.63 12.00
CA ASN A 639 10.34 26.46 11.13
C ASN A 639 9.98 26.72 9.66
N PHE A 640 9.24 27.77 9.34
CA PHE A 640 8.81 28.04 7.95
C PHE A 640 9.96 28.63 7.10
N PHE A 641 9.96 28.31 5.81
CA PHE A 641 11.00 28.67 4.84
C PHE A 641 10.60 29.88 3.99
N ALA A 642 11.57 30.48 3.27
CA ALA A 642 11.35 31.60 2.36
C ALA A 642 10.20 31.40 1.35
N ALA A 643 10.04 30.17 0.84
CA ALA A 643 8.98 29.80 -0.11
C ALA A 643 7.56 30.12 0.41
N SER A 644 7.32 29.98 1.72
CA SER A 644 6.03 30.29 2.36
C SER A 644 5.63 31.77 2.25
N PHE A 645 6.57 32.67 1.96
CA PHE A 645 6.37 34.13 1.99
C PHE A 645 6.64 34.82 0.64
N LEU A 646 7.12 34.05 -0.36
CA LEU A 646 7.53 34.51 -1.69
C LEU A 646 6.51 35.45 -2.36
N SER A 647 6.96 36.44 -3.13
CA SER A 647 6.11 37.41 -3.84
C SER A 647 5.12 38.15 -2.93
N ASN A 648 5.67 38.78 -1.89
CA ASN A 648 5.02 39.74 -1.01
C ASN A 648 6.01 40.89 -0.72
N ASP A 649 6.17 41.80 -1.68
CA ASP A 649 7.31 42.73 -1.76
C ASP A 649 7.46 43.73 -0.59
N ALA A 650 6.42 43.86 0.26
CA ALA A 650 6.40 44.72 1.42
C ALA A 650 6.68 43.99 2.75
N LEU A 651 6.87 42.66 2.74
CA LEU A 651 7.30 41.91 3.93
C LEU A 651 8.78 42.19 4.26
N CYS A 652 9.11 42.14 5.54
CA CYS A 652 10.48 42.20 6.04
C CYS A 652 10.66 41.22 7.21
N GLY A 653 11.90 40.88 7.56
CA GLY A 653 12.15 40.00 8.70
C GLY A 653 13.54 39.37 8.74
N ALA A 654 13.62 38.15 9.27
CA ALA A 654 14.87 37.42 9.44
C ALA A 654 15.49 36.98 8.08
N PRO A 655 16.81 37.18 7.83
CA PRO A 655 17.44 36.90 6.54
C PRO A 655 17.24 35.48 5.97
N ARG A 656 17.02 34.48 6.84
CA ARG A 656 16.69 33.09 6.44
C ARG A 656 15.42 32.96 5.59
N LEU A 657 14.55 33.97 5.62
CA LEU A 657 13.29 34.03 4.88
C LEU A 657 13.42 34.73 3.51
N GLN A 658 14.62 35.18 3.13
CA GLN A 658 14.93 35.86 1.85
C GLN A 658 14.11 37.14 1.58
N VAL A 659 13.54 37.74 2.63
CA VAL A 659 12.92 39.08 2.59
C VAL A 659 13.91 40.15 3.07
N PRO A 660 13.71 41.44 2.73
CA PRO A 660 14.50 42.53 3.27
C PRO A 660 14.52 42.58 4.80
N GLU A 661 15.59 43.08 5.40
CA GLU A 661 15.60 43.37 6.84
C GLU A 661 14.64 44.53 7.17
N CYS A 662 13.93 44.41 8.29
CA CYS A 662 13.01 45.45 8.72
C CYS A 662 13.75 46.74 9.09
N LYS A 663 13.38 47.85 8.43
CA LYS A 663 13.96 49.18 8.67
C LYS A 663 13.61 49.66 10.08
N SER A 664 14.48 49.39 11.04
CA SER A 664 14.32 49.86 12.43
C SER A 664 14.12 51.38 12.46
N ALA A 665 13.10 51.84 13.17
CA ALA A 665 12.82 53.27 13.28
C ALA A 665 14.02 54.00 13.91
N PRO A 666 14.50 55.11 13.32
CA PRO A 666 15.72 55.76 13.79
C PRO A 666 15.53 56.30 15.21
N LYS A 667 16.27 55.71 16.16
CA LYS A 667 16.37 56.24 17.54
C LYS A 667 16.85 57.69 17.46
N LYS A 668 16.04 58.63 17.95
CA LYS A 668 16.37 60.05 17.98
C LYS A 668 17.74 60.27 18.62
N LYS A 669 18.69 60.77 17.84
CA LYS A 669 19.78 61.63 18.30
C LYS A 669 19.66 62.96 17.58
N GLU A 670 19.68 64.03 18.34
CA GLU A 670 19.66 65.39 17.81
C GLU A 670 21.06 65.81 17.35
N THR A 671 21.13 66.99 16.71
CA THR A 671 22.33 67.64 16.15
C THR A 671 22.93 66.94 14.90
N ALA A 672 23.25 67.63 13.81
CA ALA A 672 22.99 69.05 13.49
C ALA A 672 22.63 69.22 12.01
N VAL A 673 21.67 70.11 11.72
CA VAL A 673 21.39 70.59 10.36
C VAL A 673 22.22 71.84 10.13
N MET A 674 23.04 71.85 9.07
CA MET A 674 23.37 72.96 8.15
C MET A 674 24.66 72.60 7.37
N HIS A 675 24.85 73.18 6.18
CA HIS A 675 26.02 73.02 5.30
C HIS A 675 26.17 71.65 4.61
N ILE A 676 25.42 71.44 3.53
CA ILE A 676 25.91 71.09 2.16
C ILE A 676 24.71 71.25 1.21
N LEU A 677 24.33 72.51 0.94
CA LEU A 677 23.24 72.84 0.01
C LEU A 677 23.54 74.14 -0.75
N LYS A 678 24.70 74.19 -1.43
CA LYS A 678 25.12 75.39 -2.19
C LYS A 678 25.92 75.17 -3.48
N PHE A 679 26.17 73.92 -3.91
CA PHE A 679 27.08 73.64 -5.05
C PHE A 679 26.58 72.65 -6.13
N VAL A 680 25.40 72.03 -5.99
CA VAL A 680 24.94 70.98 -6.94
C VAL A 680 24.23 71.55 -8.18
N LEU A 681 23.83 72.83 -8.15
CA LEU A 681 22.93 73.42 -9.16
C LEU A 681 23.52 73.86 -10.54
N PRO A 682 24.85 73.97 -10.79
CA PRO A 682 25.35 74.32 -12.13
C PRO A 682 25.72 73.11 -13.01
N ALA A 683 25.67 71.88 -12.49
CA ALA A 683 26.18 70.69 -13.19
C ALA A 683 25.20 70.03 -14.19
N SER A 684 23.90 70.30 -14.07
CA SER A 684 22.83 69.58 -14.80
C SER A 684 22.52 70.10 -16.20
N VAL A 685 23.00 71.29 -16.57
CA VAL A 685 22.66 71.94 -17.85
C VAL A 685 23.61 71.51 -18.98
N LEU A 686 24.88 71.27 -18.67
CA LEU A 686 25.90 70.93 -19.68
C LEU A 686 25.70 69.53 -20.28
N THR A 687 25.23 68.58 -19.45
CA THR A 687 24.96 67.19 -19.85
C THR A 687 23.76 67.07 -20.79
N LEU A 688 22.71 67.86 -20.57
CA LEU A 688 21.51 67.89 -21.43
C LEU A 688 21.83 68.34 -22.86
N ILE A 689 22.72 69.32 -23.03
CA ILE A 689 23.14 69.82 -24.36
C ILE A 689 23.97 68.75 -25.09
N ALA A 690 24.91 68.10 -24.39
CA ALA A 690 25.73 67.03 -24.96
C ALA A 690 24.87 65.85 -25.47
N VAL A 691 23.89 65.42 -24.68
CA VAL A 691 22.93 64.35 -25.07
C VAL A 691 22.12 64.76 -26.30
N ALA A 692 21.63 66.00 -26.37
CA ALA A 692 20.90 66.49 -27.54
C ALA A 692 21.74 66.46 -28.83
N THR A 693 23.01 66.87 -28.76
CA THR A 693 23.93 66.79 -29.91
C THR A 693 24.25 65.36 -30.34
N ALA A 694 24.41 64.43 -29.38
CA ALA A 694 24.66 63.02 -29.67
C ALA A 694 23.46 62.36 -30.38
N LEU A 695 22.24 62.63 -29.91
CA LEU A 695 20.99 62.08 -30.48
C LEU A 695 20.74 62.53 -31.93
N LEU A 696 21.19 63.74 -32.31
CA LEU A 696 21.09 64.22 -33.69
C LEU A 696 22.15 63.59 -34.60
N TRP A 697 23.36 63.32 -34.10
CA TRP A 697 24.43 62.67 -34.86
C TRP A 697 24.11 61.19 -35.14
N ILE A 698 23.64 60.46 -34.11
CA ILE A 698 23.22 59.06 -34.21
C ILE A 698 22.11 58.89 -35.27
N ARG A 699 21.17 59.84 -35.37
CA ARG A 699 20.05 59.77 -36.31
C ARG A 699 20.43 59.86 -37.79
N HIS A 700 21.67 60.23 -38.12
CA HIS A 700 22.11 60.46 -39.49
C HIS A 700 23.11 59.43 -40.04
N THR A 701 23.50 58.42 -39.26
CA THR A 701 24.47 57.39 -39.68
C THR A 701 24.01 55.96 -39.32
N LYS A 702 24.14 55.05 -40.30
CA LYS A 702 23.88 53.60 -40.22
C LYS A 702 22.42 53.13 -40.06
N ARG A 703 21.80 53.01 -41.24
CA ARG A 703 20.91 51.91 -41.62
C ARG A 703 21.69 50.58 -41.67
N ASN A 704 21.02 49.47 -41.33
CA ASN A 704 21.42 48.05 -41.41
C ASN A 704 22.41 47.45 -40.37
N VAL A 705 22.17 46.15 -40.11
CA VAL A 705 22.91 45.16 -39.30
C VAL A 705 22.66 45.23 -37.78
N GLU A 706 21.97 44.20 -37.29
CA GLU A 706 21.65 43.95 -35.87
C GLU A 706 22.58 42.87 -35.27
N LEU A 707 22.92 43.01 -33.99
CA LEU A 707 23.34 41.92 -33.10
C LEU A 707 22.75 42.19 -31.69
N PRO A 708 22.32 41.17 -30.93
CA PRO A 708 21.31 41.38 -29.88
C PRO A 708 21.89 41.49 -28.46
N ILE A 709 21.27 42.36 -27.66
CA ILE A 709 21.21 42.25 -26.19
C ILE A 709 19.82 42.75 -25.75
N GLU A 710 18.98 41.86 -25.21
CA GLU A 710 17.83 42.23 -24.38
C GLU A 710 17.86 41.38 -23.10
N GLU A 711 17.57 42.02 -21.96
CA GLU A 711 17.33 41.32 -20.70
C GLU A 711 15.88 40.82 -20.71
N GLU A 712 15.65 39.55 -21.10
CA GLU A 712 14.28 39.02 -21.21
C GLU A 712 13.56 39.00 -19.85
N LEU A 713 12.62 39.92 -19.71
CA LEU A 713 11.47 39.79 -18.82
C LEU A 713 10.69 38.53 -19.23
N VAL A 714 10.85 37.42 -18.50
CA VAL A 714 10.36 36.08 -18.93
C VAL A 714 8.84 36.01 -19.00
N ILE A 715 8.30 36.38 -20.16
CA ILE A 715 6.94 36.10 -20.58
C ILE A 715 6.89 34.64 -21.05
N TRP A 716 6.09 33.80 -20.39
CA TRP A 716 5.91 32.39 -20.77
C TRP A 716 5.40 32.27 -22.22
N ARG A 717 6.30 31.97 -23.16
CA ARG A 717 5.98 31.85 -24.58
C ARG A 717 4.98 30.70 -24.81
N ARG A 718 3.80 31.06 -25.32
CA ARG A 718 2.78 30.11 -25.76
C ARG A 718 3.13 29.58 -27.16
N ILE A 719 3.80 28.43 -27.20
CA ILE A 719 4.09 27.70 -28.43
C ILE A 719 2.82 26.96 -28.88
N SER A 720 2.47 27.06 -30.16
CA SER A 720 1.25 26.44 -30.70
C SER A 720 1.49 24.99 -31.18
N HIS A 721 0.43 24.17 -31.23
CA HIS A 721 0.50 22.83 -31.81
C HIS A 721 1.01 22.86 -33.27
N GLN A 722 0.60 23.85 -34.08
CA GLN A 722 1.10 24.00 -35.45
C GLN A 722 2.60 24.34 -35.50
N GLU A 723 3.11 25.10 -34.53
CA GLU A 723 4.54 25.40 -34.41
C GLU A 723 5.33 24.12 -34.05
N LEU A 724 4.83 23.31 -33.10
CA LEU A 724 5.45 22.01 -32.78
C LEU A 724 5.43 21.03 -33.96
N VAL A 725 4.33 20.95 -34.71
CA VAL A 725 4.21 20.15 -35.93
C VAL A 725 5.26 20.58 -36.96
N ARG A 726 5.47 21.88 -37.18
CA ARG A 726 6.52 22.38 -38.09
C ARG A 726 7.92 22.08 -37.55
N ALA A 727 8.17 22.41 -36.27
CA ALA A 727 9.46 22.27 -35.60
C ALA A 727 9.99 20.84 -35.56
N THR A 728 9.09 19.85 -35.48
CA THR A 728 9.41 18.40 -35.44
C THR A 728 9.30 17.72 -36.81
N LYS A 729 9.04 18.47 -37.88
CA LYS A 729 8.76 17.96 -39.25
C LYS A 729 7.63 16.92 -39.27
N GLY A 730 6.51 17.22 -38.62
CA GLY A 730 5.35 16.35 -38.50
C GLY A 730 5.58 15.17 -37.55
N PHE A 731 6.29 15.39 -36.43
CA PHE A 731 6.70 14.34 -35.50
C PHE A 731 7.43 13.17 -36.19
N SER A 732 8.34 13.51 -37.12
CA SER A 732 9.07 12.55 -37.94
C SER A 732 9.91 11.59 -37.10
N LEU A 733 9.95 10.30 -37.49
CA LEU A 733 10.84 9.31 -36.89
C LEU A 733 12.33 9.69 -37.00
N THR A 734 12.70 10.51 -38.01
CA THR A 734 14.08 11.06 -38.15
C THR A 734 14.47 12.03 -37.04
N ASN A 735 13.49 12.58 -36.31
CA ASN A 735 13.68 13.44 -35.13
C ASN A 735 13.39 12.71 -33.80
N LEU A 736 13.07 11.41 -33.81
CA LEU A 736 12.71 10.67 -32.59
C LEU A 736 13.94 10.46 -31.69
N LEU A 737 13.90 10.99 -30.47
CA LEU A 737 14.97 10.86 -29.47
C LEU A 737 14.78 9.64 -28.56
N GLY A 738 13.53 9.26 -28.30
CA GLY A 738 13.17 8.09 -27.50
C GLY A 738 11.65 7.88 -27.39
N ARG A 739 11.24 6.74 -26.83
CA ARG A 739 9.86 6.40 -26.47
C ARG A 739 9.80 5.96 -25.02
N GLY A 740 8.84 6.49 -24.26
CA GLY A 740 8.49 6.03 -22.92
C GLY A 740 7.16 5.30 -22.90
N SER A 741 6.69 4.90 -21.72
CA SER A 741 5.39 4.25 -21.51
C SER A 741 4.21 5.09 -22.01
N PHE A 742 4.23 6.41 -21.75
CA PHE A 742 3.10 7.31 -22.00
C PHE A 742 3.27 8.22 -23.22
N GLY A 743 4.37 8.15 -23.97
CA GLY A 743 4.66 9.11 -25.03
C GLY A 743 5.94 8.90 -25.82
N SER A 744 6.22 9.82 -26.75
CA SER A 744 7.41 9.85 -27.60
C SER A 744 8.09 11.22 -27.53
N VAL A 745 9.42 11.25 -27.45
CA VAL A 745 10.20 12.49 -27.37
C VAL A 745 10.84 12.78 -28.73
N TYR A 746 10.64 13.98 -29.25
CA TYR A 746 11.14 14.41 -30.56
C TYR A 746 12.07 15.63 -30.44
N ARG A 747 13.11 15.69 -31.27
CA ARG A 747 13.90 16.90 -31.49
C ARG A 747 13.07 17.90 -32.30
N GLY A 748 12.83 19.06 -31.73
CA GLY A 748 12.25 20.21 -32.41
C GLY A 748 13.31 21.27 -32.75
N THR A 749 13.02 22.11 -33.72
CA THR A 749 13.68 23.41 -33.90
C THR A 749 12.60 24.46 -34.15
N LEU A 750 12.44 25.37 -33.20
CA LEU A 750 11.36 26.36 -33.15
C LEU A 750 11.56 27.47 -34.17
N SER A 751 10.56 28.35 -34.31
CA SER A 751 10.52 29.40 -35.35
C SER A 751 11.61 30.48 -35.23
N ASP A 752 12.27 30.55 -34.09
CA ASP A 752 13.42 31.40 -33.73
C ASP A 752 14.78 30.69 -33.88
N GLY A 753 14.77 29.39 -34.21
CA GLY A 753 15.96 28.53 -34.24
C GLY A 753 16.27 27.79 -32.93
N MET A 754 15.50 27.98 -31.85
CA MET A 754 15.74 27.28 -30.59
C MET A 754 15.53 25.77 -30.75
N ILE A 755 16.53 24.97 -30.35
CA ILE A 755 16.47 23.51 -30.38
C ILE A 755 15.86 23.02 -29.07
N VAL A 756 14.83 22.17 -29.15
CA VAL A 756 14.04 21.72 -28.00
C VAL A 756 13.74 20.22 -28.05
N ALA A 757 13.48 19.60 -26.90
CA ALA A 757 12.95 18.25 -26.79
C ALA A 757 11.42 18.32 -26.55
N VAL A 758 10.64 17.75 -27.46
CA VAL A 758 9.17 17.78 -27.42
C VAL A 758 8.65 16.40 -26.99
N LYS A 759 8.26 16.26 -25.71
CA LYS A 759 7.64 15.04 -25.17
C LYS A 759 6.14 15.05 -25.49
N VAL A 760 5.72 14.30 -26.51
CA VAL A 760 4.32 14.19 -26.94
C VAL A 760 3.68 12.98 -26.28
N PHE A 761 2.55 13.18 -25.59
CA PHE A 761 1.85 12.12 -24.88
C PHE A 761 0.90 11.38 -25.81
N ASN A 762 0.90 10.05 -25.73
CA ASN A 762 -0.06 9.22 -26.44
C ASN A 762 -1.35 9.10 -25.60
N LEU A 763 -2.31 9.97 -25.87
CA LEU A 763 -3.57 10.05 -25.11
C LEU A 763 -4.49 8.81 -25.27
N GLN A 764 -4.13 7.87 -26.15
CA GLN A 764 -4.78 6.57 -26.28
C GLN A 764 -4.20 5.51 -25.32
N VAL A 765 -3.09 5.82 -24.61
CA VAL A 765 -2.51 4.95 -23.58
C VAL A 765 -3.13 5.29 -22.22
N GLU A 766 -3.63 4.27 -21.54
CA GLU A 766 -4.22 4.40 -20.21
C GLU A 766 -3.19 4.97 -19.21
N GLY A 767 -3.64 5.91 -18.37
CA GLY A 767 -2.77 6.64 -17.44
C GLY A 767 -1.95 7.79 -18.05
N ALA A 768 -1.85 7.93 -19.38
CA ALA A 768 -1.02 8.99 -20.00
C ALA A 768 -1.46 10.42 -19.63
N PHE A 769 -2.77 10.66 -19.47
CA PHE A 769 -3.28 11.92 -18.91
C PHE A 769 -2.76 12.17 -17.49
N LYS A 770 -2.90 11.17 -16.61
CA LYS A 770 -2.49 11.24 -15.19
C LYS A 770 -0.98 11.39 -15.04
N SER A 771 -0.20 10.80 -15.95
CA SER A 771 1.24 10.98 -16.08
C SER A 771 1.61 12.41 -16.48
N PHE A 772 0.95 12.97 -17.51
CA PHE A 772 1.10 14.38 -17.90
C PHE A 772 0.74 15.33 -16.75
N ASP A 773 -0.36 15.12 -16.04
CA ASP A 773 -0.79 16.05 -14.99
C ASP A 773 0.19 16.03 -13.79
N VAL A 774 0.69 14.86 -13.39
CA VAL A 774 1.72 14.71 -12.34
C VAL A 774 3.08 15.29 -12.76
N GLU A 775 3.54 15.00 -13.97
CA GLU A 775 4.80 15.54 -14.47
C GLU A 775 4.71 17.05 -14.71
N CYS A 776 3.52 17.59 -15.01
CA CYS A 776 3.25 19.04 -15.07
C CYS A 776 3.39 19.69 -13.69
N GLU A 777 2.78 19.10 -12.66
CA GLU A 777 2.85 19.57 -11.26
C GLU A 777 4.30 19.58 -10.73
N ILE A 778 5.06 18.53 -11.02
CA ILE A 778 6.46 18.39 -10.62
C ILE A 778 7.37 19.32 -11.45
N LEU A 779 7.30 19.31 -12.79
CA LEU A 779 8.15 20.18 -13.63
C LEU A 779 7.87 21.67 -13.44
N ARG A 780 6.67 22.05 -12.98
CA ARG A 780 6.35 23.45 -12.60
C ARG A 780 6.97 23.87 -11.27
N SER A 781 7.22 22.93 -10.36
CA SER A 781 7.66 23.22 -8.98
C SER A 781 9.17 23.07 -8.77
N ILE A 782 9.87 22.26 -9.58
CA ILE A 782 11.32 22.01 -9.45
C ILE A 782 12.20 23.03 -10.19
N CYS A 783 13.32 23.43 -9.56
CA CYS A 783 14.37 24.21 -10.24
C CYS A 783 15.77 23.88 -9.68
N HIS A 784 16.48 22.95 -10.30
CA HIS A 784 17.82 22.54 -9.89
C HIS A 784 18.72 22.24 -11.10
N ARG A 785 20.03 22.49 -10.96
CA ARG A 785 21.00 22.40 -12.07
C ARG A 785 21.09 21.00 -12.70
N ASN A 786 20.84 19.95 -11.92
CA ASN A 786 20.93 18.55 -12.35
C ASN A 786 19.56 17.91 -12.62
N LEU A 787 18.53 18.71 -12.91
CA LEU A 787 17.20 18.23 -13.32
C LEU A 787 16.89 18.74 -14.73
N ILE A 788 16.03 18.04 -15.47
CA ILE A 788 15.57 18.51 -16.79
C ILE A 788 14.69 19.76 -16.64
N LYS A 789 14.95 20.77 -17.46
CA LYS A 789 14.22 22.05 -17.46
C LYS A 789 13.04 22.02 -18.43
N ILE A 790 11.87 22.43 -17.96
CA ILE A 790 10.72 22.73 -18.81
C ILE A 790 10.79 24.17 -19.34
N ILE A 791 10.44 24.36 -20.61
CA ILE A 791 10.36 25.66 -21.29
C ILE A 791 8.90 26.12 -21.32
N THR A 792 7.98 25.27 -21.80
CA THR A 792 6.55 25.58 -21.89
C THR A 792 5.73 24.31 -22.15
N ILE A 793 4.40 24.45 -22.16
CA ILE A 793 3.42 23.36 -22.31
C ILE A 793 2.50 23.67 -23.49
N CYS A 794 2.27 22.69 -24.36
CA CYS A 794 1.23 22.75 -25.39
C CYS A 794 0.14 21.72 -25.09
N SER A 795 -1.01 22.16 -24.57
CA SER A 795 -2.16 21.31 -24.29
C SER A 795 -3.42 21.84 -25.02
N SER A 796 -4.15 20.92 -25.62
CA SER A 796 -5.56 21.04 -26.01
C SER A 796 -6.33 19.85 -25.42
N ILE A 797 -7.52 19.54 -25.95
CA ILE A 797 -8.32 18.37 -25.56
C ILE A 797 -7.63 17.09 -26.06
N ASP A 798 -7.30 17.04 -27.36
CA ASP A 798 -6.79 15.84 -28.04
C ASP A 798 -5.27 15.79 -28.22
N PHE A 799 -4.53 16.79 -27.72
CA PHE A 799 -3.07 16.86 -27.82
C PHE A 799 -2.45 17.41 -26.53
N LYS A 800 -1.45 16.72 -25.98
CA LYS A 800 -0.64 17.16 -24.84
C LYS A 800 0.84 16.95 -25.14
N ALA A 801 1.66 17.98 -24.97
CA ALA A 801 3.10 17.89 -25.06
C ALA A 801 3.82 18.88 -24.13
N PHE A 802 4.97 18.45 -23.60
CA PHE A 802 5.95 19.34 -22.98
C PHE A 802 7.01 19.76 -23.97
N VAL A 803 7.44 21.01 -23.86
CA VAL A 803 8.62 21.55 -24.54
C VAL A 803 9.71 21.68 -23.47
N LEU A 804 10.72 20.83 -23.56
CA LEU A 804 11.84 20.70 -22.63
C LEU A 804 13.14 21.20 -23.28
N GLU A 805 14.12 21.55 -22.45
CA GLU A 805 15.48 21.83 -22.89
C GLU A 805 16.09 20.61 -23.61
N TYR A 806 16.79 20.85 -24.73
CA TYR A 806 17.37 19.77 -25.53
C TYR A 806 18.75 19.38 -25.00
N MET A 807 18.90 18.13 -24.59
CA MET A 807 20.13 17.53 -24.08
C MET A 807 20.94 16.91 -25.24
N PRO A 808 21.99 17.58 -25.76
CA PRO A 808 22.62 17.20 -27.03
C PRO A 808 23.48 15.94 -26.93
N ASN A 809 24.06 15.66 -25.75
CA ASN A 809 24.98 14.54 -25.54
C ASN A 809 24.26 13.23 -25.14
N GLY A 810 22.93 13.18 -25.24
CA GLY A 810 22.16 11.95 -25.10
C GLY A 810 21.91 11.56 -23.64
N ASN A 811 22.05 10.27 -23.33
CA ASN A 811 21.78 9.69 -22.02
C ASN A 811 22.80 8.62 -21.61
N LEU A 812 22.89 8.34 -20.31
CA LEU A 812 23.91 7.46 -19.73
C LEU A 812 23.85 6.04 -20.30
N GLU A 813 22.66 5.52 -20.65
CA GLU A 813 22.55 4.19 -21.29
C GLU A 813 23.36 4.10 -22.59
N LYS A 814 23.30 5.12 -23.47
CA LYS A 814 24.07 5.13 -24.72
C LYS A 814 25.57 5.19 -24.47
N TRP A 815 26.01 5.91 -23.44
CA TRP A 815 27.43 6.05 -23.06
C TRP A 815 28.00 4.85 -22.31
N LEU A 816 27.16 4.01 -21.70
CA LEU A 816 27.58 2.73 -21.12
C LEU A 816 27.62 1.62 -22.18
N TYR A 817 26.68 1.59 -23.13
CA TYR A 817 26.49 0.41 -23.99
C TYR A 817 26.94 0.55 -25.45
N ASN A 818 27.05 1.76 -26.03
CA ASN A 818 27.67 1.91 -27.35
C ASN A 818 29.20 1.76 -27.25
N ASP A 819 29.85 1.19 -28.27
CA ASP A 819 31.27 0.88 -28.17
C ASP A 819 32.23 2.01 -28.59
N ASP A 820 31.77 2.98 -29.40
CA ASP A 820 32.60 4.02 -30.02
C ASP A 820 33.15 5.10 -29.04
N GLN A 821 32.51 5.30 -27.88
CA GLN A 821 32.95 6.29 -26.88
C GLN A 821 32.68 5.78 -25.46
N GLY A 822 33.71 5.73 -24.61
CA GLY A 822 33.63 5.25 -23.23
C GLY A 822 33.86 6.34 -22.19
N LEU A 823 33.08 6.32 -21.10
CA LEU A 823 33.26 7.23 -19.96
C LEU A 823 34.41 6.80 -19.05
N THR A 824 35.30 7.72 -18.71
CA THR A 824 36.37 7.51 -17.71
C THR A 824 35.81 7.42 -16.29
N LEU A 825 36.61 6.89 -15.35
CA LEU A 825 36.23 6.74 -13.94
C LEU A 825 35.77 8.07 -13.31
N LEU A 826 36.52 9.15 -13.55
CA LEU A 826 36.21 10.46 -13.00
C LEU A 826 34.93 11.06 -13.61
N GLN A 827 34.64 10.81 -14.89
CA GLN A 827 33.36 11.20 -15.51
C GLN A 827 32.20 10.45 -14.88
N ARG A 828 32.28 9.11 -14.76
CA ARG A 828 31.25 8.29 -14.10
C ARG A 828 30.98 8.73 -12.67
N LEU A 829 32.03 9.07 -11.92
CA LEU A 829 31.93 9.58 -10.55
C LEU A 829 31.30 10.97 -10.49
N ASN A 830 31.60 11.88 -11.44
CA ASN A 830 30.92 13.16 -11.55
C ASN A 830 29.42 12.99 -11.84
N ILE A 831 29.07 12.15 -12.81
CA ILE A 831 27.69 11.87 -13.22
C ILE A 831 26.86 11.32 -12.04
N MET A 832 27.44 10.44 -11.21
CA MET A 832 26.76 9.93 -10.02
C MET A 832 26.68 10.95 -8.87
N ILE A 833 27.63 11.89 -8.76
CA ILE A 833 27.52 13.04 -7.84
C ILE A 833 26.41 13.99 -8.27
N ASP A 834 26.27 14.25 -9.57
CA ASP A 834 25.19 15.07 -10.15
C ASP A 834 23.81 14.45 -9.91
N VAL A 835 23.64 13.15 -10.20
CA VAL A 835 22.40 12.40 -9.93
C VAL A 835 22.09 12.35 -8.42
N ALA A 836 23.08 12.18 -7.56
CA ALA A 836 22.89 12.26 -6.12
C ALA A 836 22.50 13.68 -5.67
N SER A 837 23.02 14.74 -6.30
CA SER A 837 22.61 16.13 -6.03
C SER A 837 21.17 16.41 -6.45
N ALA A 838 20.74 15.83 -7.58
CA ALA A 838 19.35 15.91 -8.05
C ALA A 838 18.37 15.24 -7.08
N LEU A 839 18.68 14.01 -6.63
CA LEU A 839 17.85 13.27 -5.68
C LEU A 839 17.86 13.90 -4.27
N GLU A 840 18.99 14.46 -3.81
CA GLU A 840 19.05 15.19 -2.55
C GLU A 840 18.15 16.44 -2.56
N TYR A 841 18.12 17.16 -3.69
CA TYR A 841 17.19 18.28 -3.91
C TYR A 841 15.72 17.83 -3.95
N LEU A 842 15.40 16.72 -4.61
CA LEU A 842 14.02 16.19 -4.66
C LEU A 842 13.54 15.68 -3.29
N HIS A 843 14.41 15.05 -2.50
CA HIS A 843 14.06 14.46 -1.19
C HIS A 843 14.08 15.47 -0.02
N PHE A 844 14.91 16.51 -0.09
CA PHE A 844 15.14 17.45 1.03
C PHE A 844 15.03 18.94 0.67
N GLY A 845 14.90 19.29 -0.61
CA GLY A 845 14.69 20.68 -1.06
C GLY A 845 13.24 21.18 -0.90
N TYR A 846 12.31 20.27 -0.61
CA TYR A 846 10.89 20.56 -0.44
C TYR A 846 10.35 20.04 0.89
N LEU A 847 9.28 20.69 1.36
CA LEU A 847 8.55 20.30 2.57
C LEU A 847 7.71 19.02 2.36
N MET A 848 7.33 18.74 1.11
CA MET A 848 6.76 17.48 0.64
C MET A 848 7.83 16.78 -0.22
N PRO A 849 8.45 15.66 0.21
CA PRO A 849 9.49 15.00 -0.56
C PRO A 849 8.98 14.47 -1.91
N ILE A 850 9.72 14.74 -2.98
CA ILE A 850 9.42 14.24 -4.32
C ILE A 850 10.22 12.95 -4.54
N VAL A 851 9.54 11.84 -4.78
CA VAL A 851 10.14 10.52 -5.07
C VAL A 851 10.07 10.26 -6.57
N HIS A 852 11.21 9.99 -7.20
CA HIS A 852 11.37 9.86 -8.64
C HIS A 852 10.70 8.59 -9.18
N CYS A 853 10.85 7.46 -8.48
CA CYS A 853 10.29 6.14 -8.77
C CYS A 853 10.77 5.43 -10.04
N ASP A 854 11.37 6.13 -11.02
CA ASP A 854 11.91 5.52 -12.25
C ASP A 854 13.36 5.96 -12.54
N LEU A 855 14.29 5.69 -11.62
CA LEU A 855 15.70 6.04 -11.79
C LEU A 855 16.48 4.91 -12.48
N LYS A 856 17.06 5.21 -13.65
CA LYS A 856 17.80 4.26 -14.53
C LYS A 856 18.67 5.02 -15.55
N PRO A 857 19.65 4.39 -16.23
CA PRO A 857 20.57 5.09 -17.13
C PRO A 857 19.91 5.82 -18.32
N SER A 858 18.75 5.36 -18.79
CA SER A 858 18.04 6.02 -19.89
C SER A 858 17.41 7.36 -19.50
N ASN A 859 17.16 7.57 -18.20
CA ASN A 859 16.55 8.77 -17.61
C ASN A 859 17.60 9.77 -17.05
N VAL A 860 18.90 9.48 -17.19
CA VAL A 860 20.01 10.40 -16.88
C VAL A 860 20.53 10.96 -18.21
N LEU A 861 20.25 12.24 -18.46
CA LEU A 861 20.56 12.95 -19.71
C LEU A 861 21.82 13.82 -19.56
N PHE A 862 22.47 14.18 -20.67
CA PHE A 862 23.66 15.04 -20.68
C PHE A 862 23.46 16.33 -21.47
N ASP A 863 23.78 17.45 -20.82
CA ASP A 863 23.84 18.76 -21.46
C ASP A 863 25.07 18.88 -22.38
N LYS A 864 25.28 20.07 -22.96
CA LYS A 864 26.42 20.36 -23.84
C LYS A 864 27.78 20.22 -23.15
N ASP A 865 27.84 20.42 -21.84
CA ASP A 865 29.06 20.49 -21.01
C ASP A 865 29.32 19.14 -20.27
N MET A 866 28.54 18.10 -20.58
CA MET A 866 28.55 16.75 -19.97
C MET A 866 28.16 16.73 -18.48
N VAL A 867 27.37 17.72 -18.03
CA VAL A 867 26.69 17.70 -16.73
C VAL A 867 25.48 16.76 -16.80
N ALA A 868 25.23 15.99 -15.74
CA ALA A 868 24.11 15.06 -15.71
C ALA A 868 22.80 15.72 -15.21
N HIS A 869 21.70 15.44 -15.92
CA HIS A 869 20.34 15.88 -15.61
C HIS A 869 19.40 14.67 -15.46
N VAL A 870 18.71 14.56 -14.33
CA VAL A 870 17.66 13.54 -14.12
C VAL A 870 16.36 14.00 -14.79
N ALA A 871 15.67 13.08 -15.46
CA ALA A 871 14.49 13.32 -16.29
C ALA A 871 13.43 12.21 -16.23
N ASP A 872 12.26 12.50 -16.80
CA ASP A 872 11.05 11.65 -16.87
C ASP A 872 10.38 11.37 -15.51
N PHE A 873 9.64 12.37 -15.02
CA PHE A 873 8.86 12.25 -13.77
C PHE A 873 7.50 11.56 -13.96
N GLY A 874 7.31 10.83 -15.07
CA GLY A 874 6.00 10.34 -15.52
C GLY A 874 5.27 9.39 -14.57
N ILE A 875 5.95 8.80 -13.57
CA ILE A 875 5.34 8.00 -12.49
C ILE A 875 5.66 8.50 -11.07
N SER A 876 6.41 9.60 -10.93
CA SER A 876 6.89 10.14 -9.65
C SER A 876 5.76 10.50 -8.67
N LYS A 877 6.09 10.72 -7.40
CA LYS A 877 5.13 11.04 -6.33
C LYS A 877 5.62 12.17 -5.45
N ILE A 878 4.68 12.99 -4.99
CA ILE A 878 4.87 13.98 -3.93
C ILE A 878 4.31 13.32 -2.64
N LEU A 879 5.13 13.17 -1.60
CA LEU A 879 4.72 12.55 -0.33
C LEU A 879 4.10 13.58 0.62
N SER A 880 3.04 13.18 1.32
CA SER A 880 2.32 14.00 2.29
C SER A 880 3.13 14.28 3.57
N LEU A 881 2.89 15.44 4.20
CA LEU A 881 3.53 15.85 5.46
C LEU A 881 3.13 14.92 6.63
N GLY A 882 3.99 13.95 6.92
CA GLY A 882 3.79 12.91 7.95
C GLY A 882 4.00 11.51 7.40
N ASP A 883 3.78 11.31 6.09
CA ASP A 883 4.03 10.06 5.40
C ASP A 883 5.50 9.97 4.96
N SER A 884 6.27 9.06 5.55
CA SER A 884 7.56 8.64 5.00
C SER A 884 7.41 7.72 3.77
N MET A 885 6.17 7.28 3.49
CA MET A 885 5.83 6.16 2.61
C MET A 885 4.39 6.30 2.08
N THR A 886 4.13 5.94 0.82
CA THR A 886 2.78 5.98 0.20
C THR A 886 2.55 4.77 -0.72
N ARG A 887 1.33 4.23 -0.78
CA ARG A 887 1.03 3.03 -1.59
C ARG A 887 0.62 3.35 -3.03
N THR A 888 1.02 2.51 -3.99
CA THR A 888 0.58 2.58 -5.39
C THR A 888 0.61 1.23 -6.12
N MET A 889 0.02 1.20 -7.33
CA MET A 889 0.02 0.08 -8.29
C MET A 889 0.92 0.34 -9.52
N ALA A 890 1.65 1.47 -9.56
CA ALA A 890 2.50 1.83 -10.69
C ALA A 890 3.80 1.01 -10.70
N LEU A 891 3.98 0.20 -11.75
CA LEU A 891 5.19 -0.62 -11.95
C LEU A 891 6.39 0.28 -12.31
N ALA A 892 7.36 0.37 -11.38
CA ALA A 892 8.71 0.89 -11.66
C ALA A 892 9.51 -0.10 -12.53
N THR A 893 10.64 0.35 -13.11
CA THR A 893 11.44 -0.48 -14.01
C THR A 893 12.05 -1.71 -13.30
N ILE A 894 11.82 -2.89 -13.87
CA ILE A 894 12.32 -4.18 -13.38
C ILE A 894 13.85 -4.15 -13.25
N GLY A 895 14.38 -4.69 -12.15
CA GLY A 895 15.82 -4.71 -11.83
C GLY A 895 16.30 -3.52 -10.98
N TYR A 896 15.64 -2.36 -11.06
CA TYR A 896 15.98 -1.14 -10.30
C TYR A 896 15.04 -0.90 -9.10
N MET A 897 13.93 -1.64 -9.06
CA MET A 897 12.86 -1.51 -8.07
C MET A 897 13.31 -2.00 -6.68
N ALA A 898 13.01 -1.22 -5.64
CA ALA A 898 13.26 -1.61 -4.25
C ALA A 898 12.33 -2.75 -3.78
N PRO A 899 12.76 -3.63 -2.85
CA PRO A 899 11.95 -4.75 -2.36
C PRO A 899 10.56 -4.33 -1.86
N GLU A 900 10.46 -3.21 -1.15
CA GLU A 900 9.19 -2.70 -0.60
C GLU A 900 8.23 -2.13 -1.66
N TYR A 901 8.74 -1.74 -2.84
CA TYR A 901 7.91 -1.34 -3.99
C TYR A 901 7.23 -2.59 -4.57
N GLY A 902 8.01 -3.63 -4.87
CA GLY A 902 7.53 -4.83 -5.56
C GLY A 902 6.66 -5.76 -4.71
N LEU A 903 6.90 -5.83 -3.39
CA LEU A 903 6.18 -6.74 -2.49
C LEU A 903 5.02 -6.09 -1.72
N GLN A 904 5.02 -4.75 -1.58
CA GLN A 904 4.06 -4.05 -0.72
C GLN A 904 3.44 -2.80 -1.38
N GLY A 905 3.87 -2.45 -2.61
CA GLY A 905 3.43 -1.26 -3.33
C GLY A 905 3.89 0.06 -2.70
N ILE A 906 4.87 0.03 -1.80
CA ILE A 906 5.23 1.18 -0.95
C ILE A 906 6.31 2.04 -1.61
N ILE A 907 5.92 3.19 -2.15
CA ILE A 907 6.83 4.26 -2.58
C ILE A 907 7.42 4.97 -1.36
N SER A 908 8.72 5.28 -1.40
CA SER A 908 9.42 6.03 -0.36
C SER A 908 10.69 6.70 -0.91
N THR A 909 11.20 7.75 -0.25
CA THR A 909 12.52 8.32 -0.57
C THR A 909 13.66 7.30 -0.43
N ARG A 910 13.46 6.23 0.34
CA ARG A 910 14.42 5.13 0.47
C ARG A 910 14.42 4.20 -0.73
N GLY A 911 13.30 4.10 -1.47
CA GLY A 911 13.23 3.33 -2.70
C GLY A 911 14.08 3.93 -3.82
N ASP A 912 14.02 5.24 -3.99
CA ASP A 912 14.93 5.98 -4.88
C ASP A 912 16.41 5.78 -4.53
N VAL A 913 16.75 5.65 -3.23
CA VAL A 913 18.14 5.33 -2.80
C VAL A 913 18.54 3.92 -3.25
N TYR A 914 17.64 2.94 -3.20
CA TYR A 914 17.90 1.59 -3.71
C TYR A 914 18.11 1.62 -5.24
N SER A 915 17.24 2.28 -5.99
CA SER A 915 17.41 2.47 -7.44
C SER A 915 18.71 3.22 -7.78
N PHE A 916 19.12 4.18 -6.95
CA PHE A 916 20.41 4.86 -7.06
C PHE A 916 21.60 3.93 -6.80
N GLY A 917 21.50 3.02 -5.83
CA GLY A 917 22.52 2.00 -5.58
C GLY A 917 22.68 1.03 -6.77
N ILE A 918 21.58 0.55 -7.35
CA ILE A 918 21.59 -0.29 -8.56
C ILE A 918 22.20 0.46 -9.75
N LEU A 919 21.79 1.72 -9.99
CA LEU A 919 22.36 2.59 -11.02
C LEU A 919 23.87 2.82 -10.81
N LEU A 920 24.31 2.96 -9.56
CA LEU A 920 25.72 3.12 -9.19
C LEU A 920 26.53 1.84 -9.48
N MET A 921 25.97 0.65 -9.24
CA MET A 921 26.59 -0.62 -9.65
C MET A 921 26.68 -0.75 -11.17
N GLU A 922 25.57 -0.59 -11.89
CA GLU A 922 25.54 -0.70 -13.36
C GLU A 922 26.53 0.27 -14.02
N THR A 923 26.59 1.52 -13.54
CA THR A 923 27.49 2.57 -14.08
C THR A 923 28.97 2.16 -14.03
N PHE A 924 29.40 1.40 -13.01
CA PHE A 924 30.82 1.02 -12.84
C PHE A 924 31.13 -0.44 -13.21
N THR A 925 30.11 -1.31 -13.33
CA THR A 925 30.26 -2.71 -13.77
C THR A 925 29.95 -2.93 -15.25
N ARG A 926 29.22 -2.01 -15.90
CA ARG A 926 28.64 -2.17 -17.26
C ARG A 926 27.73 -3.40 -17.40
N LYS A 927 27.19 -3.93 -16.29
CA LYS A 927 26.20 -5.04 -16.28
C LYS A 927 24.81 -4.49 -15.97
N LYS A 928 23.81 -4.82 -16.78
CA LYS A 928 22.42 -4.42 -16.51
C LYS A 928 21.85 -5.30 -15.40
N PRO A 929 21.03 -4.76 -14.47
CA PRO A 929 20.32 -5.59 -13.50
C PRO A 929 19.28 -6.54 -14.14
N THR A 930 19.07 -6.44 -15.45
CA THR A 930 18.21 -7.32 -16.27
C THR A 930 19.00 -8.25 -17.21
N ASP A 931 20.33 -8.32 -17.10
CA ASP A 931 21.13 -9.28 -17.87
C ASP A 931 20.77 -10.72 -17.48
N ALA A 932 20.81 -11.65 -18.44
CA ALA A 932 20.35 -13.03 -18.25
C ALA A 932 21.14 -13.85 -17.20
N ILE A 933 22.24 -13.31 -16.66
CA ILE A 933 23.02 -13.86 -15.55
C ILE A 933 22.41 -13.55 -14.17
N PHE A 934 21.45 -12.61 -14.08
CA PHE A 934 20.79 -12.20 -12.85
C PHE A 934 19.33 -12.67 -12.83
N ALA A 935 19.14 -13.98 -12.65
CA ALA A 935 17.83 -14.62 -12.64
C ALA A 935 17.57 -15.40 -11.35
N GLY A 936 16.31 -15.40 -10.89
CA GLY A 936 15.91 -16.02 -9.64
C GLY A 936 16.39 -15.20 -8.43
N GLU A 937 17.09 -15.84 -7.52
CA GLU A 937 17.67 -15.20 -6.32
C GLU A 937 19.01 -14.48 -6.63
N TRP A 938 19.63 -14.76 -7.78
CA TRP A 938 20.89 -14.14 -8.18
C TRP A 938 20.65 -12.76 -8.78
N SER A 939 21.15 -11.70 -8.12
CA SER A 939 20.93 -10.30 -8.50
C SER A 939 22.24 -9.54 -8.67
N LEU A 940 22.22 -8.40 -9.37
CA LEU A 940 23.39 -7.51 -9.53
C LEU A 940 24.00 -7.13 -8.17
N LYS A 941 23.16 -6.89 -7.15
CA LYS A 941 23.58 -6.68 -5.76
C LYS A 941 24.39 -7.87 -5.23
N HIS A 942 23.80 -9.07 -5.23
CA HIS A 942 24.43 -10.27 -4.66
C HIS A 942 25.74 -10.62 -5.36
N TRP A 943 25.82 -10.47 -6.69
CA TRP A 943 27.05 -10.68 -7.44
C TRP A 943 28.15 -9.67 -7.05
N VAL A 944 27.81 -8.38 -6.95
CA VAL A 944 28.78 -7.35 -6.47
C VAL A 944 29.19 -7.63 -5.02
N GLU A 945 28.27 -8.08 -4.17
CA GLU A 945 28.51 -8.38 -2.76
C GLU A 945 29.50 -9.54 -2.56
N GLU A 946 29.29 -10.69 -3.23
CA GLU A 946 30.24 -11.81 -3.16
C GLU A 946 31.57 -11.50 -3.86
N SER A 947 31.54 -10.94 -5.07
CA SER A 947 32.78 -10.69 -5.82
C SER A 947 33.67 -9.61 -5.19
N LEU A 948 33.12 -8.68 -4.40
CA LEU A 948 33.92 -7.74 -3.58
C LEU A 948 34.73 -8.42 -2.48
N VAL A 949 34.36 -9.62 -2.03
CA VAL A 949 35.14 -10.42 -1.06
C VAL A 949 36.37 -11.05 -1.72
N LEU A 950 36.28 -11.31 -3.03
CA LEU A 950 37.35 -11.91 -3.84
C LEU A 950 38.28 -10.84 -4.44
N SER A 951 37.74 -9.98 -5.31
CA SER A 951 38.49 -8.95 -6.02
C SER A 951 37.55 -7.90 -6.63
N VAL A 952 37.75 -6.63 -6.27
CA VAL A 952 37.02 -5.52 -6.92
C VAL A 952 37.31 -5.42 -8.42
N ILE A 953 38.44 -5.95 -8.91
CA ILE A 953 38.79 -5.88 -10.34
C ILE A 953 37.85 -6.77 -11.17
N GLU A 954 37.31 -7.85 -10.61
CA GLU A 954 36.45 -8.81 -11.32
C GLU A 954 35.02 -8.31 -11.59
N VAL A 955 34.60 -7.22 -10.92
CA VAL A 955 33.28 -6.59 -11.16
C VAL A 955 33.34 -5.34 -12.03
N VAL A 956 34.53 -4.79 -12.27
CA VAL A 956 34.71 -3.49 -12.95
C VAL A 956 34.56 -3.63 -14.47
N ASP A 957 33.94 -2.63 -15.10
CA ASP A 957 33.93 -2.49 -16.57
C ASP A 957 35.36 -2.48 -17.14
N ASP A 958 35.69 -3.46 -17.99
CA ASP A 958 37.01 -3.64 -18.58
C ASP A 958 37.56 -2.36 -19.23
N LYS A 959 36.69 -1.52 -19.83
CA LYS A 959 37.08 -0.24 -20.45
C LYS A 959 37.64 0.79 -19.47
N LEU A 960 37.41 0.62 -18.16
CA LEU A 960 38.03 1.42 -17.10
C LEU A 960 39.44 0.94 -16.76
N LEU A 961 39.76 -0.34 -17.01
CA LEU A 961 41.08 -0.94 -16.75
C LEU A 961 42.07 -0.67 -17.90
N GLU A 962 41.59 -0.72 -19.15
CA GLU A 962 42.38 -0.58 -20.38
C GLU A 962 43.30 0.67 -20.44
N ASN A 963 42.92 1.77 -19.78
CA ASN A 963 43.58 3.07 -19.96
C ASN A 963 44.77 3.37 -19.02
N ARG A 964 44.98 2.61 -17.93
CA ARG A 964 46.13 2.80 -17.01
C ARG A 964 46.63 1.54 -16.31
N GLY A 965 45.85 0.45 -16.28
CA GLY A 965 46.02 -0.61 -15.29
C GLY A 965 45.58 -0.17 -13.89
N ALA A 966 45.22 -1.14 -13.04
CA ALA A 966 44.65 -0.88 -11.72
C ALA A 966 45.72 -0.45 -10.70
N ASN A 967 45.97 0.86 -10.58
CA ASN A 967 46.77 1.41 -9.48
C ASN A 967 45.97 1.38 -8.14
N ALA A 968 46.66 1.51 -7.01
CA ALA A 968 46.02 1.40 -5.69
C ALA A 968 44.87 2.41 -5.49
N ALA A 969 45.03 3.64 -6.00
CA ALA A 969 44.01 4.68 -5.95
C ALA A 969 42.72 4.31 -6.72
N PHE A 970 42.86 3.73 -7.91
CA PHE A 970 41.74 3.22 -8.70
C PHE A 970 41.00 2.10 -7.95
N VAL A 971 41.76 1.14 -7.41
CA VAL A 971 41.23 -0.02 -6.66
C VAL A 971 40.47 0.45 -5.41
N GLU A 972 41.02 1.37 -4.62
CA GLU A 972 40.35 1.89 -3.42
C GLU A 972 39.13 2.78 -3.77
N CYS A 973 39.23 3.60 -4.82
CA CYS A 973 38.12 4.43 -5.29
C CYS A 973 36.92 3.57 -5.68
N VAL A 974 37.10 2.56 -6.55
CA VAL A 974 35.98 1.70 -6.96
C VAL A 974 35.49 0.82 -5.80
N SER A 975 36.38 0.31 -4.95
CA SER A 975 35.97 -0.46 -3.77
C SER A 975 35.10 0.39 -2.82
N SER A 976 35.41 1.69 -2.69
CA SER A 976 34.60 2.64 -1.91
C SER A 976 33.25 2.94 -2.57
N ILE A 977 33.19 3.05 -3.90
CA ILE A 977 31.96 3.25 -4.67
C ILE A 977 31.02 2.04 -4.56
N MET A 978 31.54 0.82 -4.73
CA MET A 978 30.71 -0.39 -4.69
C MET A 978 30.22 -0.68 -3.25
N ARG A 979 31.04 -0.43 -2.21
CA ARG A 979 30.58 -0.48 -0.81
C ARG A 979 29.46 0.53 -0.53
N LEU A 980 29.56 1.74 -1.08
CA LEU A 980 28.48 2.72 -0.97
C LEU A 980 27.22 2.28 -1.71
N ALA A 981 27.36 1.64 -2.88
CA ALA A 981 26.25 1.10 -3.64
C ALA A 981 25.52 -0.02 -2.86
N LEU A 982 26.23 -0.90 -2.17
CA LEU A 982 25.62 -1.90 -1.26
C LEU A 982 24.84 -1.24 -0.12
N GLN A 983 25.40 -0.21 0.54
CA GLN A 983 24.71 0.55 1.58
C GLN A 983 23.45 1.31 1.08
N CYS A 984 23.43 1.67 -0.20
CA CYS A 984 22.24 2.17 -0.88
C CYS A 984 21.22 1.06 -1.18
N CYS A 985 21.65 -0.20 -1.34
CA CYS A 985 20.83 -1.36 -1.70
C CYS A 985 20.47 -2.27 -0.51
N GLU A 986 20.46 -1.77 0.73
CA GLU A 986 20.01 -2.56 1.88
C GLU A 986 18.53 -2.98 1.74
N GLU A 987 18.21 -4.22 2.13
CA GLU A 987 16.83 -4.74 2.02
C GLU A 987 15.86 -3.94 2.89
N SER A 988 16.27 -3.65 4.13
CA SER A 988 15.50 -2.87 5.11
C SER A 988 15.58 -1.36 4.81
N PRO A 989 14.46 -0.67 4.52
CA PRO A 989 14.45 0.78 4.31
C PRO A 989 14.89 1.62 5.53
N LYS A 990 15.00 0.99 6.71
CA LYS A 990 15.49 1.61 7.95
C LYS A 990 17.01 1.60 8.06
N GLU A 991 17.65 0.51 7.62
CA GLU A 991 19.12 0.36 7.63
C GLU A 991 19.79 1.00 6.41
N ARG A 992 19.09 1.02 5.27
CA ARG A 992 19.49 1.73 4.04
C ARG A 992 19.90 3.18 4.34
N ILE A 993 20.96 3.69 3.70
CA ILE A 993 21.43 5.06 3.94
C ILE A 993 20.52 6.14 3.31
N THR A 994 20.76 7.42 3.61
CA THR A 994 20.07 8.53 2.94
C THR A 994 20.84 8.99 1.71
N ILE A 995 20.15 9.51 0.68
CA ILE A 995 20.83 10.08 -0.48
C ILE A 995 21.77 11.23 -0.11
N LYS A 996 21.42 12.02 0.91
CA LYS A 996 22.26 13.08 1.48
C LYS A 996 23.58 12.54 2.03
N SER A 997 23.56 11.36 2.65
CA SER A 997 24.78 10.65 3.08
C SER A 997 25.58 10.17 1.86
N ALA A 998 24.93 9.51 0.89
CA ALA A 998 25.58 9.01 -0.33
C ALA A 998 26.26 10.12 -1.15
N PHE A 999 25.59 11.26 -1.32
CA PHE A 999 26.13 12.47 -1.98
C PHE A 999 27.41 13.00 -1.30
N VAL A 1000 27.42 13.05 0.03
CA VAL A 1000 28.59 13.45 0.82
C VAL A 1000 29.71 12.42 0.69
N THR A 1001 29.40 11.13 0.71
CA THR A 1001 30.40 10.06 0.56
C THR A 1001 30.99 10.02 -0.85
N LEU A 1002 30.21 10.15 -1.92
CA LEU A 1002 30.75 10.25 -3.29
C LEU A 1002 31.67 11.46 -3.46
N LYS A 1003 31.34 12.61 -2.86
CA LYS A 1003 32.22 13.78 -2.85
C LYS A 1003 33.53 13.51 -2.10
N LYS A 1004 33.51 12.79 -0.97
CA LYS A 1004 34.73 12.37 -0.26
C LYS A 1004 35.57 11.40 -1.09
N ILE A 1005 34.95 10.40 -1.73
CA ILE A 1005 35.63 9.46 -2.61
C ILE A 1005 36.29 10.20 -3.78
N LYS A 1006 35.59 11.15 -4.41
CA LYS A 1006 36.16 11.99 -5.48
C LYS A 1006 37.34 12.82 -5.00
N LEU A 1007 37.26 13.44 -3.82
CA LEU A 1007 38.37 14.22 -3.27
C LEU A 1007 39.60 13.33 -3.04
N LYS A 1008 39.44 12.21 -2.33
CA LYS A 1008 40.55 11.27 -2.09
C LYS A 1008 41.14 10.73 -3.41
N PHE A 1009 40.30 10.32 -4.36
CA PHE A 1009 40.78 9.85 -5.68
C PHE A 1009 41.51 10.94 -6.49
N LEU A 1010 41.31 12.23 -6.21
CA LEU A 1010 42.07 13.33 -6.80
C LEU A 1010 43.32 13.71 -5.99
N GLU A 1011 43.46 13.20 -4.77
CA GLU A 1011 44.66 13.32 -3.93
C GLU A 1011 45.65 12.16 -4.18
N ASP A 1012 45.16 10.99 -4.60
CA ASP A 1012 45.94 9.75 -4.77
C ASP A 1012 46.43 9.44 -6.22
N VAL A 1013 46.24 10.32 -7.23
CA VAL A 1013 46.35 9.98 -8.69
C VAL A 1013 47.22 10.89 -9.54
#